data_AF-A0A093QPV9-F1
#
_entry.id   AF-A0A093QPV9-F1
#
_cell.length_a   1.000
_cell.length_b   1.000
_cell.length_c   1.000
_cell.angle_alpha   90.00
_cell.angle_beta   90.00
_cell.angle_gamma   90.00
#
_symmetry.space_group_name_H-M   'P 1'
#
loop_
_entity.id
_entity.type
_entity.pdbx_description
1 polymer ?
#
loop_
_entity_poly.entity_id
_entity_poly.type
_entity_poly.pdbx_seq_one_letter_code
_entity_poly.pdbx_strand_id
1 'polypeptide(L)'
;VTDSADTILKNGLNNRYRVLEVSVIQRNGRDSEKHLTIAASQSLEDTELCILRNGWESVPVVPGDIIHLEGECSSGTWIINEQSGYLVLYPDLLLSGTTISNSIRCMRRAVLGERFRGSESGSHQTLIGTILHEIFQQAVTNNLDQEKIEELANKTVYGQKYIKEMYHLNLKQTEIMQEVEGYLPSLFKWMEDFMHNPASQNKMQLKLSSGANTEDASSRIEIVDILDIEENIWSPRFGLKGKIDVTASVKIHRQSGVQFRIMPLELKSGKESNSIEHRSQVILYTLLNLERRADPEAGFLLYLKTGTMYPVSGARMDRRELMKLRNHVAFYLTHSTHKSAVGGQQSQLAALPPVTDDSQACKYCSQIHNCFLYSRAVEQKMSGVCVPPAMVPIIERETQHLRPSHLEYFSLWYLMLTLELQSGEGRKGYKNIWMIPSSEREKAGDCVGNMIRIDRVQEISEGQYLHFFQRKNGAIPGVNLLVGDRVVVSGEENGLLGLATGYVREVSVTKVSCLLGRDLSKLPRNTTFRLDHEEGDFGIAVPFENLSKLMKDSPVSERLRNLIIDFHKPRFIPHLSSVLPPEAKETVANILKGLNKPQKQAMKQVLLSKDYTLIVGMPGTGKTTTICALVRILSACGFSVLLTSFTHTAVDNILLKLAKFKVGFLRLGRAQKVHPDIRKFTEEEICRSKSIKSVTDLEDIYNSQPVVATSCMGVNHPIFVQKQFDFCIVDEASQISQLICLGPLFSSKRFVLVGDHQQLPPLVLNAEARDLGMSESLFKRLEQNENAVVQLTMQYRMNSKIMSLSNMLVYEGKLECGSEKVSNATVNLPNLKKLKLELAGASKTWLKEVLDPDTPVCFLNTEK
;
A
#
# COMPACT_ATOMS: atom_id res chain seq x y z
N VAL A 1 -25.21 7.24 4.00
CA VAL A 1 -26.09 6.31 3.26
C VAL A 1 -25.56 6.22 1.84
N THR A 2 -24.53 5.42 1.64
CA THR A 2 -23.81 5.26 0.37
C THR A 2 -23.41 3.79 0.26
N ASP A 3 -23.93 3.12 -0.78
CA ASP A 3 -23.42 1.91 -1.43
C ASP A 3 -23.01 0.69 -0.59
N SER A 4 -23.86 0.26 0.36
CA SER A 4 -23.85 -1.14 0.82
C SER A 4 -24.59 -2.09 -0.13
N ALA A 5 -25.04 -1.61 -1.30
CA ALA A 5 -25.83 -2.33 -2.29
C ALA A 5 -25.10 -3.54 -2.93
N ASP A 6 -23.77 -3.55 -2.93
CA ASP A 6 -22.97 -4.55 -3.64
C ASP A 6 -22.57 -5.78 -2.80
N THR A 7 -22.87 -5.81 -1.49
CA THR A 7 -22.55 -7.00 -0.69
C THR A 7 -23.65 -8.05 -0.82
N ILE A 8 -23.28 -9.24 -1.30
CA ILE A 8 -24.18 -10.40 -1.36
C ILE A 8 -24.56 -10.80 0.06
N LEU A 9 -25.82 -10.58 0.42
CA LEU A 9 -26.40 -11.04 1.68
C LEU A 9 -26.71 -12.53 1.57
N LYS A 10 -26.37 -13.31 2.60
CA LYS A 10 -26.61 -14.75 2.65
C LYS A 10 -26.54 -15.31 4.07
N ASN A 11 -27.09 -16.50 4.25
CA ASN A 11 -26.98 -17.31 5.46
C ASN A 11 -25.77 -18.28 5.42
N GLY A 12 -25.60 -19.06 6.49
CA GLY A 12 -24.58 -20.12 6.60
C GLY A 12 -23.26 -19.67 7.23
N LEU A 13 -22.18 -20.42 6.99
CA LEU A 13 -20.87 -20.20 7.62
C LEU A 13 -20.29 -18.81 7.34
N ASN A 14 -20.50 -18.29 6.12
CA ASN A 14 -20.05 -16.95 5.71
C ASN A 14 -21.24 -15.99 5.61
N ASN A 15 -22.13 -16.02 6.61
CA ASN A 15 -23.33 -15.19 6.60
C ASN A 15 -23.00 -13.70 6.54
N ARG A 16 -23.87 -12.93 5.86
CA ARG A 16 -23.83 -11.48 5.75
C ARG A 16 -25.25 -10.98 5.92
N TYR A 17 -25.46 -10.26 7.01
CA TYR A 17 -26.74 -9.62 7.30
C TYR A 17 -26.61 -8.11 7.16
N ARG A 18 -27.66 -7.47 6.63
CA ARG A 18 -27.84 -6.03 6.71
C ARG A 18 -28.69 -5.71 7.94
N VAL A 19 -28.26 -4.72 8.72
CA VAL A 19 -29.01 -4.21 9.86
C VAL A 19 -30.07 -3.24 9.35
N LEU A 20 -31.33 -3.49 9.66
CA LEU A 20 -32.46 -2.65 9.25
C LEU A 20 -32.84 -1.66 10.35
N GLU A 21 -32.90 -2.14 11.60
CA GLU A 21 -33.32 -1.35 12.76
C GLU A 21 -32.46 -1.69 13.98
N VAL A 22 -32.30 -0.71 14.86
CA VAL A 22 -31.58 -0.84 16.13
C VAL A 22 -32.43 -0.23 17.24
N SER A 23 -32.75 -1.01 18.25
CA SER A 23 -33.48 -0.55 19.44
C SER A 23 -32.74 -0.92 20.73
N VAL A 24 -32.75 -0.01 21.70
CA VAL A 24 -32.17 -0.26 23.03
C VAL A 24 -33.30 -0.43 24.03
N ILE A 25 -33.37 -1.60 24.65
CA ILE A 25 -34.43 -1.97 25.59
C ILE A 25 -33.86 -1.96 27.00
N GLN A 26 -34.37 -1.07 27.85
CA GLN A 26 -34.10 -1.10 29.29
C GLN A 26 -35.07 -2.07 29.97
N ARG A 27 -34.55 -3.10 30.63
CA ARG A 27 -35.34 -3.99 31.48
C ARG A 27 -35.28 -3.47 32.91
N ASN A 28 -36.44 -3.24 33.53
CA ASN A 28 -36.54 -2.79 34.93
C ASN A 28 -35.67 -3.66 35.86
N GLY A 29 -34.57 -3.08 36.37
CA GLY A 29 -33.65 -3.75 37.29
C GLY A 29 -32.57 -4.66 36.69
N ARG A 30 -32.33 -4.67 35.36
CA ARG A 30 -31.23 -5.41 34.69
C ARG A 30 -30.46 -4.54 33.69
N ASP A 31 -29.28 -5.02 33.29
CA ASP A 31 -28.48 -4.43 32.20
C ASP A 31 -29.30 -4.23 30.92
N SER A 32 -29.03 -3.13 30.19
CA SER A 32 -29.70 -2.80 28.93
C SER A 32 -29.40 -3.84 27.83
N GLU A 33 -30.41 -4.16 27.01
CA GLU A 33 -30.24 -5.02 25.83
C GLU A 33 -30.30 -4.18 24.56
N LYS A 34 -29.53 -4.55 23.53
CA LYS A 34 -29.64 -3.96 22.17
C LYS A 34 -30.21 -5.00 21.21
N HIS A 35 -31.31 -4.66 20.57
CA HIS A 35 -32.05 -5.51 19.65
C HIS A 35 -31.84 -5.00 18.22
N LEU A 36 -31.43 -5.89 17.32
CA LEU A 36 -31.18 -5.60 15.92
C LEU A 36 -32.16 -6.40 15.06
N THR A 37 -32.89 -5.71 14.19
CA THR A 37 -33.65 -6.35 13.11
C THR A 37 -32.72 -6.48 11.92
N ILE A 38 -32.50 -7.70 11.42
CA ILE A 38 -31.48 -7.99 10.41
C ILE A 38 -32.05 -8.81 9.25
N ALA A 39 -31.50 -8.65 8.04
CA ALA A 39 -31.93 -9.41 6.87
C ALA A 39 -30.73 -9.99 6.11
N ALA A 40 -30.86 -11.24 5.67
CA ALA A 40 -29.86 -11.96 4.88
C ALA A 40 -30.20 -12.06 3.38
N SER A 41 -31.31 -11.48 2.93
CA SER A 41 -31.72 -11.46 1.53
C SER A 41 -31.74 -10.03 0.98
N GLN A 42 -31.55 -9.87 -0.33
CA GLN A 42 -31.64 -8.56 -0.97
C GLN A 42 -33.07 -8.00 -1.02
N SER A 43 -34.11 -8.85 -0.91
CA SER A 43 -35.49 -8.39 -0.80
C SER A 43 -35.76 -7.65 0.52
N LEU A 44 -34.95 -7.92 1.56
CA LEU A 44 -35.08 -7.37 2.91
C LEU A 44 -36.41 -7.72 3.60
N GLU A 45 -37.17 -8.66 3.05
CA GLU A 45 -38.48 -9.09 3.56
C GLU A 45 -38.34 -10.14 4.68
N ASP A 46 -37.37 -11.04 4.56
CA ASP A 46 -37.09 -12.07 5.57
C ASP A 46 -36.17 -11.52 6.66
N THR A 47 -36.78 -11.10 7.77
CA THR A 47 -36.04 -10.53 8.91
C THR A 47 -35.83 -11.53 10.04
N GLU A 48 -34.66 -11.48 10.63
CA GLU A 48 -34.29 -12.17 11.87
C GLU A 48 -34.05 -11.16 12.99
N LEU A 49 -34.13 -11.62 14.24
CA LEU A 49 -33.84 -10.80 15.42
C LEU A 49 -32.47 -11.18 16.00
N CYS A 50 -31.61 -10.19 16.24
CA CYS A 50 -30.36 -10.38 16.98
C CYS A 50 -30.38 -9.57 18.28
N ILE A 51 -30.17 -10.24 19.42
CA ILE A 51 -30.18 -9.65 20.75
C ILE A 51 -28.76 -9.65 21.32
N LEU A 52 -28.25 -8.47 21.64
CA LEU A 52 -26.94 -8.24 22.23
C LEU A 52 -27.07 -7.94 23.73
N ARG A 53 -26.28 -8.64 24.55
CA ARG A 53 -26.27 -8.53 26.02
C ARG A 53 -24.86 -8.54 26.61
N ASN A 54 -24.76 -8.17 27.89
CA ASN A 54 -23.55 -8.33 28.72
C ASN A 54 -22.31 -7.68 28.11
N GLY A 55 -22.44 -6.40 27.73
CA GLY A 55 -21.41 -5.59 27.11
C GLY A 55 -21.41 -5.62 25.59
N TRP A 56 -22.11 -6.55 24.92
CA TRP A 56 -22.27 -6.52 23.47
C TRP A 56 -23.20 -5.40 23.00
N GLU A 57 -24.10 -4.93 23.86
CA GLU A 57 -24.96 -3.77 23.61
C GLU A 57 -24.16 -2.47 23.39
N SER A 58 -22.88 -2.40 23.78
CA SER A 58 -22.04 -1.22 23.51
C SER A 58 -21.49 -1.16 22.09
N VAL A 59 -21.56 -2.27 21.31
CA VAL A 59 -21.04 -2.27 19.93
C VAL A 59 -21.80 -1.22 19.09
N PRO A 60 -21.11 -0.31 18.39
CA PRO A 60 -21.72 0.83 17.70
C PRO A 60 -22.33 0.42 16.35
N VAL A 61 -23.28 -0.51 16.36
CA VAL A 61 -24.03 -0.90 15.17
C VAL A 61 -25.12 0.14 14.87
N VAL A 62 -25.25 0.55 13.61
CA VAL A 62 -26.30 1.45 13.12
C VAL A 62 -27.07 0.84 11.94
N PRO A 63 -28.30 1.33 11.65
CA PRO A 63 -29.04 0.90 10.46
C PRO A 63 -28.24 1.09 9.16
N GLY A 64 -28.28 0.09 8.29
CA GLY A 64 -27.55 0.02 7.02
C GLY A 64 -26.23 -0.75 7.08
N ASP A 65 -25.71 -1.03 8.29
CA ASP A 65 -24.47 -1.75 8.50
C ASP A 65 -24.55 -3.21 8.03
N ILE A 66 -23.41 -3.75 7.61
CA ILE A 66 -23.24 -5.17 7.31
C ILE A 66 -22.58 -5.86 8.49
N ILE A 67 -23.17 -6.94 8.97
CA ILE A 67 -22.66 -7.76 10.07
C ILE A 67 -22.53 -9.23 9.68
N HIS A 68 -21.69 -9.93 10.44
CA HIS A 68 -21.61 -11.39 10.46
C HIS A 68 -21.83 -11.88 11.89
N LEU A 69 -22.50 -13.02 12.02
CA LEU A 69 -22.83 -13.64 13.30
C LEU A 69 -22.21 -15.03 13.38
N GLU A 70 -21.46 -15.27 14.45
CA GLU A 70 -20.97 -16.59 14.84
C GLU A 70 -21.79 -17.09 16.02
N GLY A 71 -22.21 -18.36 15.98
CA GLY A 71 -23.05 -19.00 16.99
C GLY A 71 -24.24 -19.73 16.38
N GLU A 72 -25.19 -20.11 17.23
CA GLU A 72 -26.42 -20.79 16.80
C GLU A 72 -27.58 -19.79 16.74
N CYS A 73 -28.37 -19.86 15.67
CA CYS A 73 -29.66 -19.19 15.55
C CYS A 73 -30.77 -20.17 15.96
N SER A 74 -31.58 -19.81 16.96
CA SER A 74 -32.74 -20.61 17.35
C SER A 74 -34.01 -19.88 16.96
N SER A 75 -34.81 -20.50 16.09
CA SER A 75 -36.12 -19.96 15.64
C SER A 75 -36.05 -18.52 15.10
N GLY A 76 -35.02 -18.18 14.32
CA GLY A 76 -34.83 -16.84 13.75
C GLY A 76 -34.34 -15.78 14.75
N THR A 77 -33.92 -16.20 15.96
CA THR A 77 -33.34 -15.33 16.98
C THR A 77 -31.90 -15.71 17.28
N TRP A 78 -30.99 -14.73 17.12
CA TRP A 78 -29.60 -14.79 17.54
C TRP A 78 -29.46 -14.16 18.92
N ILE A 79 -28.83 -14.87 19.87
CA ILE A 79 -28.51 -14.32 21.19
C ILE A 79 -27.00 -14.28 21.34
N ILE A 80 -26.43 -13.07 21.33
CA ILE A 80 -25.00 -12.84 21.54
C ILE A 80 -24.82 -12.29 22.95
N ASN A 81 -24.10 -13.02 23.78
CA ASN A 81 -23.95 -12.70 25.20
C ASN A 81 -22.54 -13.04 25.70
N GLU A 82 -22.37 -13.03 27.03
CA GLU A 82 -21.10 -13.33 27.69
C GLU A 82 -20.55 -14.72 27.33
N GLN A 83 -21.42 -15.73 27.21
CA GLN A 83 -21.05 -17.12 27.06
C GLN A 83 -21.09 -17.60 25.60
N SER A 84 -22.01 -17.06 24.78
CA SER A 84 -22.29 -17.56 23.43
C SER A 84 -22.21 -16.49 22.34
N GLY A 85 -21.65 -16.90 21.19
CA GLY A 85 -21.62 -16.17 19.93
C GLY A 85 -20.68 -14.96 19.83
N TYR A 86 -20.48 -14.48 18.61
CA TYR A 86 -19.81 -13.22 18.31
C TYR A 86 -20.59 -12.43 17.27
N LEU A 87 -20.67 -11.12 17.45
CA LEU A 87 -21.05 -10.20 16.40
C LEU A 87 -19.80 -9.59 15.79
N VAL A 88 -19.72 -9.58 14.46
CA VAL A 88 -18.59 -9.01 13.70
C VAL A 88 -19.14 -7.91 12.78
N LEU A 89 -18.80 -6.65 13.09
CA LEU A 89 -19.29 -5.45 12.39
C LEU A 89 -18.38 -5.11 11.21
N TYR A 90 -18.89 -5.05 9.97
CA TYR A 90 -18.09 -4.98 8.74
C TYR A 90 -17.11 -6.14 8.60
N PRO A 91 -17.61 -7.38 8.45
CA PRO A 91 -16.77 -8.58 8.42
C PRO A 91 -15.78 -8.63 7.26
N ASP A 92 -16.05 -7.90 6.17
CA ASP A 92 -15.15 -7.85 5.00
C ASP A 92 -13.98 -6.87 5.17
N LEU A 93 -13.99 -6.03 6.21
CA LEU A 93 -12.85 -5.22 6.62
C LEU A 93 -11.90 -6.05 7.49
N LEU A 94 -10.89 -6.64 6.86
CA LEU A 94 -9.93 -7.51 7.55
C LEU A 94 -8.88 -6.69 8.32
N LEU A 95 -8.99 -6.70 9.65
CA LEU A 95 -8.08 -5.99 10.56
C LEU A 95 -6.96 -6.90 11.07
N SER A 96 -5.75 -6.35 11.21
CA SER A 96 -4.62 -7.14 11.71
C SER A 96 -4.71 -7.36 13.22
N GLY A 97 -4.18 -8.50 13.69
CA GLY A 97 -4.07 -8.76 15.14
C GLY A 97 -3.29 -7.65 15.86
N THR A 98 -2.23 -7.15 15.24
CA THR A 98 -1.42 -6.02 15.76
C THR A 98 -2.24 -4.74 15.94
N THR A 99 -3.11 -4.41 14.98
CA THR A 99 -4.00 -3.24 15.05
C THR A 99 -4.95 -3.32 16.24
N ILE A 100 -5.55 -4.50 16.45
CA ILE A 100 -6.48 -4.74 17.55
C ILE A 100 -5.75 -4.68 18.89
N SER A 101 -4.60 -5.34 19.01
CA SER A 101 -3.78 -5.25 20.22
C SER A 101 -3.32 -3.83 20.52
N ASN A 102 -2.97 -3.05 19.50
CA ASN A 102 -2.61 -1.65 19.66
C ASN A 102 -3.79 -0.76 20.11
N SER A 103 -5.03 -1.18 19.84
CA SER A 103 -6.24 -0.47 20.22
C SER A 103 -6.55 -0.57 21.73
N ILE A 104 -6.00 -1.59 22.42
CA ILE A 104 -6.25 -1.85 23.85
C ILE A 104 -5.91 -0.65 24.72
N ARG A 105 -4.72 -0.05 24.51
CA ARG A 105 -4.31 1.16 25.24
C ARG A 105 -4.88 2.44 24.64
N CYS A 106 -5.00 2.50 23.31
CA CYS A 106 -5.44 3.70 22.62
C CYS A 106 -6.08 3.34 21.27
N MET A 107 -7.42 3.36 21.24
CA MET A 107 -8.23 3.14 20.04
C MET A 107 -7.87 4.12 18.92
N ARG A 108 -7.65 5.39 19.28
CA ARG A 108 -7.30 6.47 18.35
C ARG A 108 -5.99 6.18 17.61
N ARG A 109 -4.98 5.64 18.32
CA ARG A 109 -3.69 5.22 17.73
C ARG A 109 -3.88 4.13 16.70
N ALA A 110 -4.74 3.14 16.98
CA ALA A 110 -5.01 2.04 16.04
C ALA A 110 -5.68 2.55 14.76
N VAL A 111 -6.71 3.40 14.87
CA VAL A 111 -7.41 3.98 13.71
C VAL A 111 -6.47 4.85 12.87
N LEU A 112 -5.63 5.67 13.51
CA LEU A 112 -4.63 6.48 12.80
C LEU A 112 -3.57 5.61 12.11
N GLY A 113 -3.07 4.57 12.79
CA GLY A 113 -2.08 3.65 12.22
C GLY A 113 -2.58 2.96 10.95
N GLU A 114 -3.87 2.63 10.88
CA GLU A 114 -4.48 2.05 9.69
C GLU A 114 -4.62 3.02 8.50
N ARG A 115 -4.70 4.33 8.77
CA ARG A 115 -4.75 5.35 7.70
C ARG A 115 -3.35 5.78 7.23
N PHE A 116 -2.40 5.84 8.16
CA PHE A 116 -1.03 6.30 7.93
C PHE A 116 -0.02 5.13 7.94
N ARG A 117 -0.32 4.03 7.23
CA ARG A 117 0.41 2.75 7.33
C ARG A 117 1.92 2.82 7.04
N GLY A 118 2.43 3.77 6.26
CA GLY A 118 3.87 3.95 5.99
C GLY A 118 4.56 5.03 6.82
N SER A 119 3.92 5.55 7.87
CA SER A 119 4.53 6.51 8.81
C SER A 119 5.55 5.87 9.77
N GLU A 120 5.57 4.55 9.89
CA GLU A 120 6.55 3.82 10.71
C GLU A 120 7.78 3.50 9.86
N SER A 121 8.75 4.41 9.84
CA SER A 121 10.13 4.04 9.47
C SER A 121 10.58 2.94 10.43
N GLY A 122 11.01 1.79 9.89
CA GLY A 122 11.53 0.70 10.71
C GLY A 122 12.58 1.24 11.68
N SER A 123 12.48 0.89 12.96
CA SER A 123 13.47 1.26 13.97
C SER A 123 14.61 0.25 13.99
N HIS A 124 15.70 0.61 14.67
CA HIS A 124 16.77 -0.35 14.96
C HIS A 124 16.22 -1.64 15.59
N GLN A 125 15.31 -1.52 16.56
CA GLN A 125 14.74 -2.68 17.24
C GLN A 125 13.83 -3.54 16.33
N THR A 126 13.09 -2.94 15.40
CA THR A 126 12.26 -3.71 14.45
C THR A 126 13.13 -4.45 13.44
N LEU A 127 14.24 -3.86 13.00
CA LEU A 127 15.22 -4.53 12.13
C LEU A 127 15.85 -5.74 12.84
N ILE A 128 16.36 -5.56 14.05
CA ILE A 128 16.91 -6.65 14.88
C ILE A 128 15.87 -7.75 15.07
N GLY A 129 14.61 -7.38 15.39
CA GLY A 129 13.52 -8.34 15.51
C GLY A 129 13.30 -9.14 14.23
N THR A 130 13.27 -8.48 13.07
CA THR A 130 13.05 -9.14 11.78
C THR A 130 14.16 -10.15 11.46
N ILE A 131 15.42 -9.77 11.68
CA ILE A 131 16.58 -10.65 11.50
C ILE A 131 16.50 -11.87 12.45
N LEU A 132 16.20 -11.64 13.73
CA LEU A 132 16.10 -12.71 14.71
C LEU A 132 14.94 -13.67 14.43
N HIS A 133 13.80 -13.17 13.95
CA HIS A 133 12.67 -14.03 13.55
C HIS A 133 13.09 -14.95 12.40
N GLU A 134 13.79 -14.43 11.39
CA GLU A 134 14.26 -15.25 10.27
C GLU A 134 15.27 -16.32 10.71
N ILE A 135 16.27 -15.94 11.51
CA ILE A 135 17.26 -16.89 12.05
C ILE A 135 16.55 -17.98 12.84
N PHE A 136 15.61 -17.61 13.71
CA PHE A 136 14.82 -18.55 14.48
C PHE A 136 14.04 -19.51 13.57
N GLN A 137 13.27 -18.97 12.63
CA GLN A 137 12.42 -19.75 11.73
C GLN A 137 13.23 -20.75 10.89
N GLN A 138 14.37 -20.33 10.34
CA GLN A 138 15.24 -21.21 9.57
C GLN A 138 15.93 -22.27 10.45
N ALA A 139 16.33 -21.91 11.68
CA ALA A 139 16.93 -22.83 12.64
C ALA A 139 15.96 -23.95 13.04
N VAL A 140 14.73 -23.60 13.43
CA VAL A 140 13.73 -24.58 13.90
C VAL A 140 13.17 -25.44 12.76
N THR A 141 12.98 -24.86 11.56
CA THR A 141 12.43 -25.59 10.41
C THR A 141 13.40 -26.66 9.91
N ASN A 142 14.71 -26.36 9.90
CA ASN A 142 15.73 -27.30 9.41
C ASN A 142 16.37 -28.13 10.54
N ASN A 143 15.91 -27.95 11.79
CA ASN A 143 16.44 -28.60 12.98
C ASN A 143 17.98 -28.50 13.06
N LEU A 144 18.50 -27.28 12.94
CA LEU A 144 19.94 -27.01 12.87
C LEU A 144 20.63 -27.20 14.23
N ASP A 145 21.91 -27.58 14.18
CA ASP A 145 22.80 -27.58 15.34
C ASP A 145 23.37 -26.17 15.59
N GLN A 146 24.03 -26.00 16.73
CA GLN A 146 24.57 -24.71 17.16
C GLN A 146 25.52 -24.08 16.12
N GLU A 147 26.45 -24.87 15.57
CA GLU A 147 27.43 -24.40 14.57
C GLU A 147 26.72 -23.85 13.32
N LYS A 148 25.74 -24.59 12.78
CA LYS A 148 24.98 -24.14 11.59
C LYS A 148 24.10 -22.91 11.87
N ILE A 149 23.64 -22.73 13.10
CA ILE A 149 22.87 -21.52 13.47
C ILE A 149 23.79 -20.29 13.51
N GLU A 150 25.01 -20.43 14.02
CA GLU A 150 26.01 -19.35 13.98
C GLU A 150 26.40 -19.00 12.53
N GLU A 151 26.56 -20.01 11.67
CA GLU A 151 26.76 -19.80 10.22
C GLU A 151 25.56 -19.10 9.56
N LEU A 152 24.34 -19.51 9.91
CA LEU A 152 23.10 -18.90 9.43
C LEU A 152 22.99 -17.44 9.87
N ALA A 153 23.29 -17.13 11.13
CA ALA A 153 23.28 -15.76 11.65
C ALA A 153 24.25 -14.87 10.87
N ASN A 154 25.48 -15.34 10.66
CA ASN A 154 26.47 -14.66 9.82
C ASN A 154 25.96 -14.45 8.39
N LYS A 155 25.43 -15.49 7.75
CA LYS A 155 24.87 -15.40 6.39
C LYS A 155 23.72 -14.41 6.29
N THR A 156 22.87 -14.33 7.32
CA THR A 156 21.68 -13.47 7.35
C THR A 156 22.07 -12.00 7.52
N VAL A 157 22.95 -11.69 8.49
CA VAL A 157 23.39 -10.31 8.79
C VAL A 157 24.29 -9.75 7.68
N TYR A 158 25.20 -10.56 7.16
CA TYR A 158 26.10 -10.17 6.06
C TYR A 158 25.50 -10.43 4.66
N GLY A 159 24.26 -10.90 4.59
CA GLY A 159 23.51 -11.13 3.36
C GLY A 159 22.94 -9.85 2.76
N GLN A 160 22.46 -9.92 1.52
CA GLN A 160 21.94 -8.75 0.78
C GLN A 160 20.60 -8.22 1.29
N LYS A 161 19.82 -9.06 1.98
CA LYS A 161 18.42 -8.82 2.32
C LYS A 161 18.21 -7.56 3.16
N TYR A 162 19.03 -7.38 4.20
CA TYR A 162 18.84 -6.32 5.20
C TYR A 162 19.74 -5.10 5.02
N ILE A 163 20.67 -5.12 4.06
CA ILE A 163 21.64 -4.03 3.84
C ILE A 163 20.93 -2.69 3.60
N LYS A 164 19.81 -2.71 2.88
CA LYS A 164 19.03 -1.49 2.57
C LYS A 164 18.39 -0.88 3.81
N GLU A 165 17.90 -1.71 4.73
CA GLU A 165 17.31 -1.25 6.00
C GLU A 165 18.39 -0.76 6.96
N MET A 166 19.55 -1.43 7.00
CA MET A 166 20.73 -0.95 7.73
C MET A 166 21.19 0.42 7.19
N TYR A 167 21.24 0.58 5.86
CA TYR A 167 21.51 1.89 5.25
C TYR A 167 20.44 2.92 5.64
N HIS A 168 19.15 2.59 5.55
CA HIS A 168 18.08 3.51 5.96
C HIS A 168 18.25 4.03 7.39
N LEU A 169 18.67 3.15 8.30
CA LEU A 169 18.83 3.43 9.72
C LEU A 169 20.22 3.97 10.10
N ASN A 170 21.15 4.06 9.14
CA ASN A 170 22.54 4.44 9.36
C ASN A 170 23.24 3.51 10.39
N LEU A 171 23.08 2.19 10.23
CA LEU A 171 23.63 1.15 11.10
C LEU A 171 24.70 0.33 10.38
N LYS A 172 25.69 -0.17 11.13
CA LYS A 172 26.73 -1.06 10.59
C LYS A 172 26.38 -2.53 10.81
N GLN A 173 26.75 -3.39 9.86
CA GLN A 173 26.53 -4.84 9.99
C GLN A 173 27.22 -5.45 11.21
N THR A 174 28.39 -4.95 11.58
CA THR A 174 29.13 -5.41 12.78
C THR A 174 28.36 -5.13 14.07
N GLU A 175 27.67 -3.99 14.16
CA GLU A 175 26.85 -3.63 15.33
C GLU A 175 25.63 -4.53 15.41
N ILE A 176 24.98 -4.79 14.27
CA ILE A 176 23.86 -5.72 14.17
C ILE A 176 24.27 -7.14 14.56
N MET A 177 25.41 -7.62 14.06
CA MET A 177 25.90 -8.97 14.36
C MET A 177 26.18 -9.13 15.86
N GLN A 178 26.84 -8.16 16.50
CA GLN A 178 27.08 -8.17 17.95
C GLN A 178 25.77 -8.27 18.76
N GLU A 179 24.73 -7.55 18.33
CA GLU A 179 23.43 -7.67 18.98
C GLU A 179 22.80 -9.05 18.76
N VAL A 180 22.82 -9.58 17.53
CA VAL A 180 22.28 -10.92 17.19
C VAL A 180 22.98 -12.03 17.98
N GLU A 181 24.32 -11.99 18.09
CA GLU A 181 25.12 -12.94 18.87
C GLU A 181 24.66 -13.02 20.33
N GLY A 182 24.19 -11.90 20.91
CA GLY A 182 23.63 -11.85 22.25
C GLY A 182 22.34 -12.67 22.44
N TYR A 183 21.64 -13.06 21.38
CA TYR A 183 20.41 -13.86 21.43
C TYR A 183 20.64 -15.35 21.17
N LEU A 184 21.74 -15.73 20.51
CA LEU A 184 21.98 -17.11 20.10
C LEU A 184 22.00 -18.12 21.27
N PRO A 185 22.60 -17.83 22.44
CA PRO A 185 22.56 -18.76 23.58
C PRO A 185 21.14 -19.07 24.06
N SER A 186 20.25 -18.08 24.04
CA SER A 186 18.84 -18.23 24.42
C SER A 186 18.07 -19.10 23.42
N LEU A 187 18.41 -18.98 22.13
CA LEU A 187 17.87 -19.84 21.08
C LEU A 187 18.30 -21.30 21.26
N PHE A 188 19.59 -21.56 21.48
CA PHE A 188 20.11 -22.92 21.68
C PHE A 188 19.44 -23.59 22.87
N LYS A 189 19.36 -22.88 23.99
CA LYS A 189 18.69 -23.35 25.19
C LYS A 189 17.23 -23.71 24.91
N TRP A 190 16.49 -22.85 24.21
CA TRP A 190 15.09 -23.12 23.88
C TRP A 190 14.92 -24.36 22.98
N MET A 191 15.78 -24.55 21.97
CA MET A 191 15.72 -25.75 21.10
C MET A 191 16.04 -27.03 21.88
N GLU A 192 17.03 -26.99 22.77
CA GLU A 192 17.34 -28.11 23.66
C GLU A 192 16.13 -28.43 24.54
N ASP A 193 15.54 -27.39 25.13
CA ASP A 193 14.44 -27.46 26.08
C ASP A 193 13.14 -28.03 25.47
N PHE A 194 12.76 -27.60 24.27
CA PHE A 194 11.44 -27.87 23.68
C PHE A 194 11.46 -28.80 22.46
N MET A 195 12.61 -29.03 21.80
CA MET A 195 12.69 -29.86 20.58
C MET A 195 13.58 -31.09 20.75
N HIS A 196 14.77 -30.97 21.37
CA HIS A 196 15.77 -32.05 21.35
C HIS A 196 15.76 -32.95 22.59
N ASN A 197 15.44 -32.41 23.77
CA ASN A 197 15.53 -33.17 25.02
C ASN A 197 14.15 -33.53 25.60
N PRO A 198 13.61 -34.73 25.32
CA PRO A 198 12.33 -35.17 25.89
C PRO A 198 12.37 -35.41 27.41
N ALA A 199 13.55 -35.42 28.04
CA ALA A 199 13.73 -35.53 29.49
C ALA A 199 13.85 -34.17 30.21
N SER A 200 13.72 -33.05 29.48
CA SER A 200 13.79 -31.71 30.06
C SER A 200 12.66 -31.47 31.09
N GLN A 201 12.98 -30.78 32.19
CA GLN A 201 12.03 -30.43 33.25
C GLN A 201 11.14 -29.22 32.88
N ASN A 202 10.78 -29.07 31.60
CA ASN A 202 10.04 -27.91 31.10
C ASN A 202 8.53 -28.08 31.36
N LYS A 203 8.19 -27.96 32.64
CA LYS A 203 6.81 -27.98 33.12
C LYS A 203 6.22 -26.58 33.03
N MET A 204 5.08 -26.47 32.36
CA MET A 204 4.36 -25.22 32.18
C MET A 204 2.90 -25.38 32.60
N GLN A 205 2.27 -24.32 33.10
CA GLN A 205 0.85 -24.33 33.39
C GLN A 205 0.05 -24.01 32.12
N LEU A 206 -0.58 -25.00 31.51
CA LEU A 206 -1.39 -24.85 30.30
C LEU A 206 -2.83 -25.27 30.58
N LYS A 207 -3.74 -24.29 30.63
CA LYS A 207 -5.17 -24.52 30.78
C LYS A 207 -5.83 -24.64 29.39
N LEU A 208 -6.50 -25.76 29.14
CA LEU A 208 -7.29 -26.03 27.94
C LEU A 208 -8.74 -26.27 28.37
N SER A 209 -9.69 -25.76 27.59
CA SER A 209 -11.14 -25.80 27.83
C SER A 209 -11.71 -27.22 27.71
N SER A 210 -11.15 -28.03 26.83
CA SER A 210 -11.65 -29.36 26.47
C SER A 210 -11.13 -30.52 27.34
N GLY A 211 -10.33 -30.24 28.39
CA GLY A 211 -9.80 -31.26 29.31
C GLY A 211 -10.52 -31.28 30.67
N ALA A 212 -11.34 -32.31 30.90
CA ALA A 212 -11.98 -32.58 32.20
C ALA A 212 -10.92 -32.98 33.25
N ASN A 213 -10.43 -32.00 34.00
CA ASN A 213 -9.95 -32.02 35.39
C ASN A 213 -9.01 -30.83 35.58
N THR A 214 -9.49 -29.80 36.29
CA THR A 214 -8.78 -28.55 36.58
C THR A 214 -7.61 -28.69 37.56
N GLU A 215 -7.38 -29.89 38.12
CA GLU A 215 -6.35 -30.14 39.13
C GLU A 215 -4.96 -30.49 38.56
N ASP A 216 -4.86 -30.87 37.28
CA ASP A 216 -3.58 -31.28 36.64
C ASP A 216 -3.17 -30.32 35.50
N ALA A 217 -2.94 -29.05 35.85
CA ALA A 217 -2.57 -28.00 34.88
C ALA A 217 -1.09 -28.00 34.47
N SER A 218 -0.24 -28.76 35.19
CA SER A 218 1.19 -28.85 34.88
C SER A 218 1.42 -29.82 33.72
N SER A 219 1.82 -29.28 32.57
CA SER A 219 2.08 -30.06 31.35
C SER A 219 3.54 -29.90 30.93
N ARG A 220 4.16 -30.99 30.47
CA ARG A 220 5.44 -30.91 29.73
C ARG A 220 5.13 -30.72 28.24
N ILE A 221 5.79 -29.75 27.62
CA ILE A 221 5.53 -29.36 26.22
C ILE A 221 6.71 -29.82 25.36
N GLU A 222 6.40 -30.45 24.22
CA GLU A 222 7.38 -30.90 23.22
C GLU A 222 6.92 -30.40 21.85
N ILE A 223 7.77 -29.63 21.17
CA ILE A 223 7.56 -29.17 19.79
C ILE A 223 8.15 -30.23 18.86
N VAL A 224 7.26 -30.92 18.14
CA VAL A 224 7.61 -32.09 17.34
C VAL A 224 8.01 -31.70 15.93
N ASP A 225 7.28 -30.75 15.34
CA ASP A 225 7.47 -30.36 13.94
C ASP A 225 7.00 -28.93 13.69
N ILE A 226 7.60 -28.29 12.68
CA ILE A 226 7.28 -26.95 12.21
C ILE A 226 6.51 -27.07 10.91
N LEU A 227 5.19 -26.98 11.00
CA LEU A 227 4.32 -27.17 9.84
C LEU A 227 4.43 -25.98 8.88
N ASP A 228 4.46 -24.77 9.43
CA ASP A 228 4.51 -23.55 8.62
C ASP A 228 5.23 -22.42 9.34
N ILE A 229 5.77 -21.49 8.56
CA ILE A 229 6.37 -20.24 9.02
C ILE A 229 5.72 -19.09 8.28
N GLU A 230 5.56 -17.96 8.97
CA GLU A 230 5.02 -16.75 8.36
C GLU A 230 3.66 -17.01 7.68
N GLU A 231 2.80 -17.78 8.37
CA GLU A 231 1.55 -18.30 7.84
C GLU A 231 0.50 -17.19 7.77
N ASN A 232 0.27 -16.70 6.55
CA ASN A 232 -0.79 -15.72 6.28
C ASN A 232 -2.16 -16.38 6.38
N ILE A 233 -3.08 -15.81 7.18
CA ILE A 233 -4.49 -16.23 7.28
C ILE A 233 -5.40 -15.01 7.14
N TRP A 234 -6.41 -15.12 6.29
CA TRP A 234 -7.52 -14.17 6.18
C TRP A 234 -8.79 -14.83 6.69
N SER A 235 -9.51 -14.15 7.58
CA SER A 235 -10.76 -14.61 8.16
C SER A 235 -11.88 -13.62 7.86
N PRO A 236 -12.68 -13.87 6.80
CA PRO A 236 -13.92 -13.15 6.56
C PRO A 236 -15.02 -13.45 7.59
N ARG A 237 -14.86 -14.49 8.41
CA ARG A 237 -15.75 -14.80 9.53
C ARG A 237 -15.53 -13.82 10.67
N PHE A 238 -14.28 -13.68 11.13
CA PHE A 238 -13.94 -12.79 12.24
C PHE A 238 -13.57 -11.36 11.80
N GLY A 239 -13.48 -11.11 10.49
CA GLY A 239 -12.99 -9.84 9.97
C GLY A 239 -11.56 -9.55 10.43
N LEU A 240 -10.73 -10.60 10.42
CA LEU A 240 -9.36 -10.60 10.89
C LEU A 240 -8.41 -11.01 9.76
N LYS A 241 -7.19 -10.51 9.82
CA LYS A 241 -6.05 -11.06 9.09
C LYS A 241 -4.84 -11.16 10.02
N GLY A 242 -3.96 -12.10 9.75
CA GLY A 242 -2.74 -12.24 10.52
C GLY A 242 -1.70 -13.05 9.79
N LYS A 243 -0.48 -12.99 10.31
CA LYS A 243 0.67 -13.75 9.86
C LYS A 243 1.26 -14.41 11.10
N ILE A 244 1.04 -15.70 11.24
CA ILE A 244 1.54 -16.46 12.40
C ILE A 244 3.03 -16.70 12.16
N ASP A 245 3.90 -16.25 13.06
CA ASP A 245 5.36 -16.40 12.92
C ASP A 245 5.74 -17.87 12.71
N VAL A 246 5.23 -18.75 13.58
CA VAL A 246 5.47 -20.20 13.53
C VAL A 246 4.20 -20.97 13.87
N THR A 247 3.82 -21.90 12.99
CA THR A 247 2.78 -22.90 13.26
C THR A 247 3.45 -24.23 13.58
N ALA A 248 3.32 -24.66 14.84
CA ALA A 248 4.01 -25.83 15.36
C ALA A 248 3.04 -26.97 15.70
N SER A 249 3.52 -28.19 15.48
CA SER A 249 2.92 -29.42 15.99
C SER A 249 3.47 -29.70 17.39
N VAL A 250 2.59 -29.80 18.39
CA VAL A 250 2.94 -29.81 19.81
C VAL A 250 2.35 -31.04 20.49
N LYS A 251 3.20 -31.77 21.22
CA LYS A 251 2.78 -32.81 22.18
C LYS A 251 2.71 -32.20 23.58
N ILE A 252 1.58 -32.41 24.22
CA ILE A 252 1.28 -31.96 25.58
C ILE A 252 1.22 -33.20 26.46
N HIS A 253 2.22 -33.38 27.31
CA HIS A 253 2.34 -34.51 28.22
C HIS A 253 1.75 -34.14 29.57
N ARG A 254 0.66 -34.81 29.98
CA ARG A 254 0.00 -34.68 31.29
C ARG A 254 -0.02 -36.02 32.01
N GLN A 255 -0.37 -36.05 33.30
CA GLN A 255 -0.55 -37.33 34.00
C GLN A 255 -1.69 -38.13 33.36
N SER A 256 -2.68 -37.43 32.79
CA SER A 256 -3.81 -38.02 32.04
C SER A 256 -3.44 -38.58 30.65
N GLY A 257 -2.19 -38.46 30.20
CA GLY A 257 -1.73 -38.93 28.90
C GLY A 257 -1.16 -37.83 27.99
N VAL A 258 -0.85 -38.20 26.74
CA VAL A 258 -0.25 -37.31 25.74
C VAL A 258 -1.31 -36.82 24.75
N GLN A 259 -1.42 -35.51 24.57
CA GLN A 259 -2.30 -34.88 23.60
C GLN A 259 -1.49 -34.23 22.48
N PHE A 260 -2.01 -34.30 21.26
CA PHE A 260 -1.40 -33.67 20.09
C PHE A 260 -2.24 -32.47 19.64
N ARG A 261 -1.59 -31.32 19.41
CA ARG A 261 -2.24 -30.08 18.99
C ARG A 261 -1.37 -29.34 17.98
N ILE A 262 -1.99 -28.62 17.06
CA ILE A 262 -1.30 -27.69 16.16
C ILE A 262 -1.53 -26.28 16.71
N MET A 263 -0.48 -25.60 17.17
CA MET A 263 -0.59 -24.37 17.95
C MET A 263 0.22 -23.22 17.31
N PRO A 264 -0.26 -21.98 17.40
CA PRO A 264 0.50 -20.81 16.96
C PRO A 264 1.57 -20.46 18.00
N LEU A 265 2.74 -20.07 17.52
CA LEU A 265 3.86 -19.55 18.30
C LEU A 265 4.21 -18.16 17.77
N GLU A 266 4.09 -17.15 18.63
CA GLU A 266 4.46 -15.75 18.35
C GLU A 266 5.84 -15.47 18.94
N LEU A 267 6.70 -14.80 18.17
CA LEU A 267 8.06 -14.46 18.55
C LEU A 267 8.15 -12.98 18.95
N LYS A 268 8.96 -12.68 19.97
CA LYS A 268 9.25 -11.31 20.42
C LYS A 268 10.73 -11.15 20.71
N SER A 269 11.37 -10.18 20.04
CA SER A 269 12.77 -9.82 20.27
C SER A 269 12.99 -8.81 21.40
N GLY A 270 11.95 -8.07 21.80
CA GLY A 270 12.05 -7.00 22.79
C GLY A 270 12.09 -7.45 24.26
N LYS A 271 11.80 -6.50 25.17
CA LYS A 271 11.70 -6.76 26.62
C LYS A 271 10.68 -7.87 26.90
N GLU A 272 11.07 -8.82 27.74
CA GLU A 272 10.18 -9.83 28.32
C GLU A 272 9.13 -9.18 29.22
N SER A 273 7.99 -8.83 28.62
CA SER A 273 6.91 -8.07 29.26
C SER A 273 5.70 -8.92 29.64
N ASN A 274 5.51 -10.06 28.97
CA ASN A 274 4.27 -10.82 28.90
C ASN A 274 3.01 -9.93 28.84
N SER A 275 3.08 -8.85 28.05
CA SER A 275 2.08 -7.78 28.11
C SER A 275 0.73 -8.23 27.53
N ILE A 276 -0.33 -7.52 27.92
CA ILE A 276 -1.69 -7.78 27.44
C ILE A 276 -1.74 -7.74 25.90
N GLU A 277 -1.01 -6.81 25.27
CA GLU A 277 -0.97 -6.67 23.82
C GLU A 277 -0.35 -7.90 23.13
N HIS A 278 0.78 -8.40 23.65
CA HIS A 278 1.45 -9.59 23.11
C HIS A 278 0.59 -10.83 23.27
N ARG A 279 0.00 -11.02 24.46
CA ARG A 279 -0.94 -12.12 24.72
C ARG A 279 -2.16 -12.04 23.81
N SER A 280 -2.70 -10.84 23.59
CA SER A 280 -3.85 -10.61 22.72
C SER A 280 -3.58 -10.99 21.26
N GLN A 281 -2.36 -10.78 20.75
CA GLN A 281 -1.98 -11.22 19.41
C GLN A 281 -2.07 -12.75 19.29
N VAL A 282 -1.52 -13.48 20.27
CA VAL A 282 -1.61 -14.95 20.31
C VAL A 282 -3.05 -15.43 20.38
N ILE A 283 -3.89 -14.80 21.19
CA ILE A 283 -5.32 -15.13 21.29
C ILE A 283 -6.03 -14.91 19.94
N LEU A 284 -5.74 -13.82 19.24
CA LEU A 284 -6.28 -13.56 17.90
C LEU A 284 -5.80 -14.60 16.87
N TYR A 285 -4.56 -15.09 16.97
CA TYR A 285 -4.10 -16.20 16.14
C TYR A 285 -4.85 -17.51 16.43
N THR A 286 -5.29 -17.75 17.66
CA THR A 286 -6.16 -18.91 17.94
C THR A 286 -7.50 -18.81 17.20
N LEU A 287 -8.07 -17.60 17.05
CA LEU A 287 -9.27 -17.39 16.23
C LEU A 287 -8.99 -17.56 14.74
N LEU A 288 -7.86 -17.02 14.24
CA LEU A 288 -7.46 -17.20 12.85
C LEU A 288 -7.25 -18.67 12.48
N ASN A 289 -6.75 -19.48 13.41
CA ASN A 289 -6.58 -20.92 13.19
C ASN A 289 -7.90 -21.64 12.88
N LEU A 290 -9.04 -21.16 13.36
CA LEU A 290 -10.37 -21.71 13.06
C LEU A 290 -10.74 -21.65 11.58
N GLU A 291 -10.07 -20.83 10.78
CA GLU A 291 -10.26 -20.82 9.32
C GLU A 291 -9.59 -22.00 8.63
N ARG A 292 -8.52 -22.55 9.20
CA ARG A 292 -7.71 -23.59 8.55
C ARG A 292 -7.85 -24.96 9.21
N ARG A 293 -8.15 -24.98 10.50
CA ARG A 293 -8.02 -26.15 11.37
C ARG A 293 -8.88 -26.02 12.62
N ALA A 294 -8.91 -27.08 13.42
CA ALA A 294 -9.59 -27.09 14.70
C ALA A 294 -9.01 -26.03 15.66
N ASP A 295 -9.83 -25.60 16.63
CA ASP A 295 -9.42 -24.63 17.65
C ASP A 295 -8.19 -25.15 18.41
N PRO A 296 -7.06 -24.43 18.41
CA PRO A 296 -5.91 -24.81 19.23
C PRO A 296 -6.13 -24.54 20.72
N GLU A 297 -7.17 -23.76 21.08
CA GLU A 297 -7.55 -23.29 22.42
C GLU A 297 -6.51 -22.39 23.12
N ALA A 298 -5.25 -22.53 22.76
CA ALA A 298 -4.13 -21.74 23.26
C ALA A 298 -3.05 -21.60 22.20
N GLY A 299 -2.07 -20.75 22.48
CA GLY A 299 -0.83 -20.64 21.71
C GLY A 299 0.34 -20.32 22.64
N PHE A 300 1.49 -20.00 22.05
CA PHE A 300 2.71 -19.70 22.77
C PHE A 300 3.25 -18.34 22.39
N LEU A 301 3.86 -17.66 23.37
CA LEU A 301 4.58 -16.41 23.21
C LEU A 301 6.04 -16.63 23.63
N LEU A 302 6.98 -16.53 22.70
CA LEU A 302 8.39 -16.73 22.95
C LEU A 302 9.15 -15.41 22.92
N TYR A 303 9.86 -15.11 24.01
CA TYR A 303 10.81 -14.01 24.06
C TYR A 303 12.19 -14.49 23.67
N LEU A 304 12.62 -14.14 22.46
CA LEU A 304 13.89 -14.59 21.88
C LEU A 304 15.10 -14.18 22.72
N LYS A 305 15.02 -13.03 23.41
CA LYS A 305 16.11 -12.51 24.24
C LYS A 305 16.49 -13.46 25.39
N THR A 306 15.50 -14.06 26.02
CA THR A 306 15.69 -14.90 27.21
C THR A 306 15.44 -16.38 26.94
N GLY A 307 14.85 -16.72 25.78
CA GLY A 307 14.40 -18.07 25.47
C GLY A 307 13.13 -18.46 26.24
N THR A 308 12.52 -17.53 26.98
CA THR A 308 11.36 -17.83 27.82
C THR A 308 10.10 -17.90 26.97
N MET A 309 9.42 -19.05 27.02
CA MET A 309 8.14 -19.28 26.37
C MET A 309 7.00 -19.19 27.39
N TYR A 310 5.90 -18.55 27.02
CA TYR A 310 4.71 -18.42 27.85
C TYR A 310 3.50 -19.06 27.16
N PRO A 311 2.69 -19.87 27.88
CA PRO A 311 1.42 -20.34 27.35
C PRO A 311 0.38 -19.22 27.43
N VAL A 312 -0.39 -19.07 26.35
CA VAL A 312 -1.46 -18.08 26.26
C VAL A 312 -2.77 -18.79 25.91
N SER A 313 -3.62 -18.98 26.91
CA SER A 313 -4.97 -19.54 26.74
C SER A 313 -5.88 -18.53 26.04
N GLY A 314 -6.57 -18.95 24.98
CA GLY A 314 -7.62 -18.18 24.30
C GLY A 314 -8.95 -18.28 25.04
N ALA A 315 -9.01 -17.80 26.29
CA ALA A 315 -10.24 -17.87 27.06
C ALA A 315 -11.38 -17.10 26.37
N ARG A 316 -12.61 -17.56 26.57
CA ARG A 316 -13.81 -16.97 25.95
C ARG A 316 -13.94 -15.47 26.20
N MET A 317 -13.66 -15.04 27.44
CA MET A 317 -13.71 -13.63 27.84
C MET A 317 -12.71 -12.79 27.05
N ASP A 318 -11.46 -13.24 26.91
CA ASP A 318 -10.44 -12.50 26.16
C ASP A 318 -10.80 -12.40 24.68
N ARG A 319 -11.24 -13.50 24.05
CA ARG A 319 -11.70 -13.50 22.65
C ARG A 319 -12.88 -12.55 22.47
N ARG A 320 -13.84 -12.54 23.39
CA ARG A 320 -15.02 -11.65 23.36
C ARG A 320 -14.60 -10.18 23.40
N GLU A 321 -13.76 -9.78 24.35
CA GLU A 321 -13.35 -8.38 24.48
C GLU A 321 -12.49 -7.91 23.29
N LEU A 322 -11.62 -8.77 22.77
CA LEU A 322 -10.84 -8.47 21.56
C LEU A 322 -11.72 -8.31 20.32
N MET A 323 -12.76 -9.12 20.17
CA MET A 323 -13.73 -8.97 19.09
C MET A 323 -14.58 -7.71 19.22
N LYS A 324 -14.94 -7.29 20.44
CA LYS A 324 -15.60 -6.00 20.69
C LYS A 324 -14.69 -4.84 20.31
N LEU A 325 -13.40 -4.86 20.70
CA LEU A 325 -12.43 -3.84 20.30
C LEU A 325 -12.26 -3.79 18.77
N ARG A 326 -12.17 -4.95 18.12
CA ARG A 326 -12.13 -5.07 16.65
C ARG A 326 -13.32 -4.38 15.98
N ASN A 327 -14.53 -4.55 16.51
CA ASN A 327 -15.73 -3.89 15.98
C ASN A 327 -15.67 -2.37 16.13
N HIS A 328 -15.12 -1.85 17.24
CA HIS A 328 -14.95 -0.42 17.42
C HIS A 328 -13.94 0.16 16.40
N VAL A 329 -12.79 -0.49 16.21
CA VAL A 329 -11.82 -0.07 15.19
C VAL A 329 -12.48 -0.04 13.80
N ALA A 330 -13.19 -1.11 13.44
CA ALA A 330 -13.89 -1.20 12.16
C ALA A 330 -14.90 -0.07 11.98
N PHE A 331 -15.70 0.22 13.01
CA PHE A 331 -16.66 1.31 13.00
C PHE A 331 -16.04 2.67 12.68
N TYR A 332 -14.95 3.06 13.38
CA TYR A 332 -14.29 4.35 13.15
C TYR A 332 -13.56 4.44 11.80
N LEU A 333 -13.16 3.31 11.21
CA LEU A 333 -12.59 3.28 9.87
C LEU A 333 -13.67 3.46 8.80
N THR A 334 -14.84 2.84 8.97
CA THR A 334 -15.95 2.96 8.03
C THR A 334 -16.66 4.32 8.14
N HIS A 335 -16.97 4.77 9.36
CA HIS A 335 -17.66 6.04 9.65
C HIS A 335 -16.72 7.24 9.74
N SER A 336 -15.89 7.41 8.72
CA SER A 336 -14.91 8.50 8.65
C SER A 336 -15.52 9.86 8.31
N THR A 337 -16.73 9.86 7.76
CA THR A 337 -17.43 11.02 7.23
C THR A 337 -18.91 11.00 7.64
N HIS A 338 -19.52 12.17 7.72
CA HIS A 338 -20.96 12.34 7.95
C HIS A 338 -21.51 13.46 7.05
N LYS A 339 -22.81 13.47 6.78
CA LYS A 339 -23.45 14.54 5.99
C LYS A 339 -23.90 15.69 6.89
N SER A 340 -23.63 16.93 6.49
CA SER A 340 -24.12 18.11 7.20
C SER A 340 -25.66 18.15 7.21
N ALA A 341 -26.25 18.46 8.36
CA ALA A 341 -27.70 18.65 8.53
C ALA A 341 -28.20 20.00 7.97
N VAL A 342 -27.31 20.97 7.77
CA VAL A 342 -27.65 22.33 7.34
C VAL A 342 -26.99 22.59 5.98
N GLY A 343 -27.81 22.85 4.95
CA GLY A 343 -27.35 23.32 3.65
C GLY A 343 -26.67 22.26 2.77
N GLY A 344 -27.46 21.33 2.22
CA GLY A 344 -27.14 20.58 1.00
C GLY A 344 -25.99 19.57 1.08
N GLN A 345 -26.29 18.33 1.48
CA GLN A 345 -25.58 17.06 1.20
C GLN A 345 -24.04 16.96 1.31
N GLN A 346 -23.30 18.00 1.68
CA GLN A 346 -21.84 17.97 1.74
C GLN A 346 -21.35 17.12 2.91
N SER A 347 -20.38 16.27 2.60
CA SER A 347 -19.69 15.39 3.52
C SER A 347 -18.68 16.18 4.35
N GLN A 348 -18.67 15.91 5.66
CA GLN A 348 -17.69 16.43 6.61
C GLN A 348 -16.97 15.27 7.27
N LEU A 349 -15.74 15.52 7.71
CA LEU A 349 -14.98 14.55 8.49
C LEU A 349 -15.69 14.23 9.81
N ALA A 350 -15.62 12.99 10.25
CA ALA A 350 -16.11 12.58 11.56
C ALA A 350 -15.03 12.73 12.64
N ALA A 351 -15.43 12.76 13.91
CA ALA A 351 -14.49 12.66 15.01
C ALA A 351 -13.82 11.28 15.03
N LEU A 352 -12.53 11.24 15.35
CA LEU A 352 -11.83 9.99 15.64
C LEU A 352 -12.15 9.54 17.09
N PRO A 353 -11.71 8.33 17.50
CA PRO A 353 -11.82 7.96 18.91
C PRO A 353 -11.21 9.04 19.82
N PRO A 354 -11.76 9.27 21.02
CA PRO A 354 -11.31 10.34 21.92
C PRO A 354 -9.80 10.30 22.19
N VAL A 355 -9.22 11.49 22.37
CA VAL A 355 -7.84 11.63 22.84
C VAL A 355 -7.77 11.14 24.29
N THR A 356 -6.80 10.27 24.59
CA THR A 356 -6.50 9.84 25.96
C THR A 356 -5.54 10.82 26.64
N ASP A 357 -5.66 10.99 27.95
CA ASP A 357 -4.74 11.74 28.80
C ASP A 357 -3.69 10.84 29.50
N ASP A 358 -3.65 9.55 29.13
CA ASP A 358 -2.58 8.63 29.57
C ASP A 358 -1.22 9.06 28.99
N SER A 359 -0.48 9.80 29.82
CA SER A 359 0.86 10.30 29.50
C SER A 359 1.86 9.20 29.08
N GLN A 360 1.75 7.98 29.61
CA GLN A 360 2.64 6.88 29.25
C GLN A 360 2.27 6.31 27.88
N ALA A 361 0.98 6.17 27.57
CA ALA A 361 0.53 5.75 26.26
C ALA A 361 0.91 6.79 25.18
N CYS A 362 0.73 8.08 25.46
CA CYS A 362 1.04 9.16 24.54
C CYS A 362 2.56 9.32 24.30
N LYS A 363 3.40 9.20 25.34
CA LYS A 363 4.85 9.37 25.25
C LYS A 363 5.51 8.46 24.20
N TYR A 364 5.01 7.23 24.04
CA TYR A 364 5.54 6.24 23.10
C TYR A 364 4.62 6.01 21.89
N CYS A 365 3.70 6.94 21.62
CA CYS A 365 2.75 6.81 20.52
C CYS A 365 3.39 7.23 19.18
N SER A 366 3.52 6.29 18.24
CA SER A 366 4.01 6.56 16.87
C SER A 366 3.12 7.54 16.09
N GLN A 367 1.85 7.66 16.49
CA GLN A 367 0.85 8.49 15.81
C GLN A 367 0.59 9.84 16.50
N ILE A 368 1.42 10.26 17.46
CA ILE A 368 1.18 11.49 18.25
C ILE A 368 1.06 12.75 17.37
N HIS A 369 1.91 12.89 16.35
CA HIS A 369 1.86 14.00 15.38
C HIS A 369 0.51 14.04 14.65
N ASN A 370 0.10 12.92 14.07
CA ASN A 370 -1.17 12.82 13.33
C ASN A 370 -2.38 12.99 14.25
N CYS A 371 -2.29 12.51 15.50
CA CYS A 371 -3.32 12.65 16.52
C CYS A 371 -3.59 14.13 16.84
N PHE A 372 -2.53 14.90 17.11
CA PHE A 372 -2.61 16.32 17.45
C PHE A 372 -3.01 17.16 16.24
N LEU A 373 -2.46 16.86 15.06
CA LEU A 373 -2.82 17.52 13.82
C LEU A 373 -4.31 17.36 13.49
N TYR A 374 -4.84 16.14 13.56
CA TYR A 374 -6.27 15.90 13.32
C TYR A 374 -7.14 16.61 14.36
N SER A 375 -6.75 16.56 15.64
CA SER A 375 -7.49 17.23 16.71
C SER A 375 -7.60 18.74 16.44
N ARG A 376 -6.49 19.41 16.12
CA ARG A 376 -6.48 20.85 15.85
C ARG A 376 -7.15 21.24 14.53
N ALA A 377 -6.92 20.49 13.46
CA ALA A 377 -7.42 20.85 12.12
C ALA A 377 -8.91 20.55 11.93
N VAL A 378 -9.43 19.55 12.64
CA VAL A 378 -10.78 18.98 12.42
C VAL A 378 -11.63 19.07 13.68
N GLU A 379 -11.24 18.40 14.77
CA GLU A 379 -12.12 18.15 15.93
C GLU A 379 -12.37 19.38 16.81
N GLN A 380 -11.38 20.26 16.99
CA GLN A 380 -11.55 21.49 17.78
C GLN A 380 -12.57 22.47 17.16
N LYS A 381 -12.92 22.28 15.88
CA LYS A 381 -13.96 23.05 15.19
C LYS A 381 -15.36 22.41 15.31
N MET A 382 -15.45 21.19 15.86
CA MET A 382 -16.70 20.44 15.97
C MET A 382 -17.42 20.72 17.29
N SER A 383 -18.74 20.92 17.23
CA SER A 383 -19.58 20.98 18.42
C SER A 383 -19.73 19.60 19.06
N GLY A 384 -19.48 19.48 20.37
CA GLY A 384 -19.73 18.25 21.14
C GLY A 384 -18.57 17.26 21.21
N VAL A 385 -17.42 17.55 20.58
CA VAL A 385 -16.19 16.77 20.75
C VAL A 385 -15.37 17.35 21.90
N CYS A 386 -15.17 16.58 22.98
CA CYS A 386 -14.40 17.01 24.14
C CYS A 386 -12.97 16.45 24.07
N VAL A 387 -11.98 17.33 23.94
CA VAL A 387 -10.56 16.99 24.14
C VAL A 387 -10.24 17.19 25.61
N PRO A 388 -9.53 16.27 26.29
CA PRO A 388 -9.15 16.45 27.69
C PRO A 388 -8.47 17.82 27.89
N PRO A 389 -8.93 18.66 28.85
CA PRO A 389 -8.41 20.02 29.01
C PRO A 389 -6.88 20.09 29.18
N ALA A 390 -6.28 19.08 29.82
CA ALA A 390 -4.83 18.97 29.98
C ALA A 390 -4.06 18.76 28.66
N MET A 391 -4.71 18.19 27.64
CA MET A 391 -4.10 17.90 26.34
C MET A 391 -4.17 19.09 25.37
N VAL A 392 -5.12 20.01 25.55
CA VAL A 392 -5.33 21.14 24.63
C VAL A 392 -4.06 22.02 24.50
N PRO A 393 -3.41 22.48 25.60
CA PRO A 393 -2.20 23.29 25.49
C PRO A 393 -1.04 22.54 24.84
N ILE A 394 -0.97 21.21 25.03
CA ILE A 394 0.07 20.36 24.44
C ILE A 394 -0.15 20.28 22.93
N ILE A 395 -1.38 19.99 22.49
CA ILE A 395 -1.74 19.96 21.08
C ILE A 395 -1.42 21.30 20.42
N GLU A 396 -1.80 22.41 21.06
CA GLU A 396 -1.55 23.75 20.54
C GLU A 396 -0.07 24.05 20.38
N ARG A 397 0.76 23.70 21.38
CA ARG A 397 2.21 23.87 21.34
C ARG A 397 2.84 23.05 20.22
N GLU A 398 2.52 21.76 20.11
CA GLU A 398 3.13 20.86 19.12
C GLU A 398 2.70 21.16 17.67
N THR A 399 1.68 22.00 17.48
CA THR A 399 1.16 22.39 16.16
C THR A 399 1.21 23.90 15.92
N GLN A 400 1.90 24.65 16.77
CA GLN A 400 1.97 26.12 16.71
C GLN A 400 2.67 26.65 15.44
N HIS A 401 3.51 25.83 14.80
CA HIS A 401 4.19 26.14 13.55
C HIS A 401 3.27 26.13 12.32
N LEU A 402 1.99 25.73 12.49
CA LEU A 402 1.01 25.65 11.42
C LEU A 402 0.07 26.86 11.44
N ARG A 403 -0.09 27.50 10.27
CA ARG A 403 -1.06 28.59 10.04
C ARG A 403 -2.47 28.04 9.84
N PRO A 404 -3.53 28.86 9.99
CA PRO A 404 -4.91 28.47 9.66
C PRO A 404 -5.05 27.89 8.24
N SER A 405 -4.39 28.49 7.25
CA SER A 405 -4.36 28.00 5.86
C SER A 405 -3.78 26.58 5.74
N HIS A 406 -2.79 26.23 6.56
CA HIS A 406 -2.18 24.90 6.58
C HIS A 406 -3.14 23.85 7.13
N LEU A 407 -3.85 24.20 8.20
CA LEU A 407 -4.84 23.34 8.85
C LEU A 407 -6.08 23.13 7.96
N GLU A 408 -6.51 24.17 7.25
CA GLU A 408 -7.60 24.10 6.27
C GLU A 408 -7.22 23.22 5.07
N TYR A 409 -6.02 23.41 4.51
CA TYR A 409 -5.49 22.55 3.46
C TYR A 409 -5.42 21.09 3.93
N PHE A 410 -4.93 20.83 5.14
CA PHE A 410 -4.90 19.48 5.72
C PHE A 410 -6.30 18.87 5.81
N SER A 411 -7.25 19.58 6.41
CA SER A 411 -8.62 19.11 6.61
C SER A 411 -9.33 18.80 5.28
N LEU A 412 -9.21 19.71 4.30
CA LEU A 412 -9.81 19.53 2.98
C LEU A 412 -9.22 18.32 2.24
N TRP A 413 -7.89 18.19 2.19
CA TRP A 413 -7.26 17.06 1.54
C TRP A 413 -7.52 15.73 2.24
N TYR A 414 -7.57 15.74 3.58
CA TYR A 414 -7.93 14.55 4.34
C TYR A 414 -9.38 14.11 4.00
N LEU A 415 -10.33 15.04 3.87
CA LEU A 415 -11.70 14.76 3.44
C LEU A 415 -11.74 14.16 2.03
N MET A 416 -11.11 14.81 1.06
CA MET A 416 -11.10 14.34 -0.33
C MET A 416 -10.47 12.94 -0.46
N LEU A 417 -9.35 12.68 0.22
CA LEU A 417 -8.74 11.36 0.30
C LEU A 417 -9.66 10.32 0.94
N THR A 418 -10.41 10.70 1.97
CA THR A 418 -11.35 9.80 2.64
C THR A 418 -12.53 9.44 1.74
N LEU A 419 -13.08 10.41 1.00
CA LEU A 419 -14.17 10.19 0.05
C LEU A 419 -13.74 9.31 -1.13
N GLU A 420 -12.54 9.53 -1.66
CA GLU A 420 -11.96 8.71 -2.72
C GLU A 420 -11.71 7.27 -2.23
N LEU A 421 -11.20 7.11 -1.00
CA LEU A 421 -11.02 5.79 -0.39
C LEU A 421 -12.34 5.02 -0.27
N GLN A 422 -13.39 5.66 0.26
CA GLN A 422 -14.72 5.06 0.41
C GLN A 422 -15.32 4.65 -0.94
N SER A 423 -15.08 5.43 -1.99
CA SER A 423 -15.56 5.10 -3.35
C SER A 423 -14.78 3.95 -3.98
N GLY A 424 -13.48 3.85 -3.68
CA GLY A 424 -12.65 2.72 -4.06
C GLY A 424 -13.07 1.43 -3.35
N GLU A 425 -13.39 1.47 -2.05
CA GLU A 425 -13.84 0.31 -1.27
C GLU A 425 -15.15 -0.32 -1.78
N GLY A 426 -16.06 0.50 -2.32
CA GLY A 426 -17.28 0.01 -2.99
C GLY A 426 -16.99 -0.84 -4.23
N ARG A 427 -15.94 -0.51 -5.00
CA ARG A 427 -15.54 -1.25 -6.21
C ARG A 427 -14.51 -2.35 -5.98
N LYS A 428 -13.74 -2.30 -4.88
CA LYS A 428 -12.68 -3.27 -4.57
C LYS A 428 -13.27 -4.69 -4.48
N GLY A 429 -13.06 -5.47 -5.54
CA GLY A 429 -13.50 -6.87 -5.69
C GLY A 429 -12.81 -7.88 -4.77
N TYR A 430 -12.28 -7.42 -3.64
CA TYR A 430 -11.56 -8.24 -2.66
C TYR A 430 -12.52 -9.16 -1.90
N LYS A 431 -13.64 -8.61 -1.42
CA LYS A 431 -14.71 -9.42 -0.79
C LYS A 431 -15.26 -10.48 -1.74
N ASN A 432 -15.25 -10.20 -3.03
CA ASN A 432 -15.72 -11.13 -4.05
C ASN A 432 -14.85 -12.40 -4.13
N ILE A 433 -13.60 -12.39 -3.64
CA ILE A 433 -12.72 -13.58 -3.64
C ILE A 433 -13.33 -14.69 -2.77
N TRP A 434 -13.94 -14.34 -1.62
CA TRP A 434 -14.57 -15.29 -0.70
C TRP A 434 -16.10 -15.27 -0.76
N MET A 435 -16.71 -14.25 -1.36
CA MET A 435 -18.16 -14.15 -1.49
C MET A 435 -18.70 -14.77 -2.78
N ILE A 436 -17.94 -14.76 -3.88
CA ILE A 436 -18.34 -15.24 -5.20
C ILE A 436 -17.52 -16.49 -5.60
N PRO A 437 -18.17 -17.56 -6.10
CA PRO A 437 -17.47 -18.74 -6.61
C PRO A 437 -16.49 -18.41 -7.76
N SER A 438 -15.39 -19.16 -7.86
CA SER A 438 -14.38 -18.96 -8.91
C SER A 438 -14.96 -19.06 -10.33
N SER A 439 -15.95 -19.95 -10.54
CA SER A 439 -16.62 -20.16 -11.82
C SER A 439 -17.40 -18.95 -12.32
N GLU A 440 -17.99 -18.14 -11.43
CA GLU A 440 -18.71 -16.92 -11.79
C GLU A 440 -17.74 -15.77 -12.05
N ARG A 441 -16.70 -15.63 -11.22
CA ARG A 441 -15.65 -14.61 -11.41
C ARG A 441 -14.84 -14.85 -12.68
N GLU A 442 -14.64 -16.11 -13.07
CA GLU A 442 -13.96 -16.46 -14.32
C GLU A 442 -14.74 -15.96 -15.54
N LYS A 443 -16.08 -15.98 -15.51
CA LYS A 443 -16.92 -15.41 -16.58
C LYS A 443 -16.79 -13.89 -16.68
N ALA A 444 -16.52 -13.22 -15.56
CA ALA A 444 -16.27 -11.78 -15.53
C ALA A 444 -14.83 -11.42 -15.98
N GLY A 445 -13.93 -12.39 -16.04
CA GLY A 445 -12.53 -12.22 -16.46
C GLY A 445 -11.55 -11.86 -15.33
N ASP A 446 -12.01 -11.78 -14.08
CA ASP A 446 -11.20 -11.34 -12.92
C ASP A 446 -10.50 -12.48 -12.17
N CYS A 447 -10.75 -13.73 -12.57
CA CYS A 447 -10.26 -14.92 -11.88
C CYS A 447 -9.98 -16.04 -12.88
N VAL A 448 -9.00 -16.89 -12.56
CA VAL A 448 -8.84 -18.21 -13.19
C VAL A 448 -9.00 -19.27 -12.11
N GLY A 449 -10.03 -20.11 -12.26
CA GLY A 449 -10.31 -21.22 -11.33
C GLY A 449 -9.82 -22.57 -11.86
N ASN A 450 -10.01 -23.61 -11.05
CA ASN A 450 -9.69 -25.00 -11.39
C ASN A 450 -8.22 -25.22 -11.83
N MET A 451 -7.30 -24.57 -11.13
CA MET A 451 -5.87 -24.62 -11.42
C MET A 451 -5.15 -25.63 -10.51
N ILE A 452 -4.15 -26.32 -11.04
CA ILE A 452 -3.26 -27.20 -10.28
C ILE A 452 -1.82 -26.72 -10.43
N ARG A 453 -1.02 -26.89 -9.38
CA ARG A 453 0.40 -26.59 -9.47
C ARG A 453 1.10 -27.66 -10.30
N ILE A 454 1.80 -27.23 -11.35
CA ILE A 454 2.68 -28.08 -12.15
C ILE A 454 4.12 -27.65 -11.90
N ASP A 455 5.08 -28.54 -12.13
CA ASP A 455 6.52 -28.31 -11.89
C ASP A 455 6.94 -28.14 -10.40
N ARG A 456 8.26 -28.13 -10.19
CA ARG A 456 8.88 -27.82 -8.89
C ARG A 456 8.91 -26.30 -8.70
N VAL A 457 8.55 -25.84 -7.50
CA VAL A 457 8.66 -24.43 -7.12
C VAL A 457 10.13 -24.02 -7.15
N GLN A 458 10.42 -22.89 -7.78
CA GLN A 458 11.78 -22.35 -7.91
C GLN A 458 11.90 -21.09 -7.08
N GLU A 459 12.86 -21.05 -6.16
CA GLU A 459 13.21 -19.82 -5.46
C GLU A 459 14.08 -18.94 -6.38
N ILE A 460 13.58 -17.77 -6.75
CA ILE A 460 14.27 -16.83 -7.66
C ILE A 460 15.18 -15.89 -6.87
N SER A 461 14.69 -15.47 -5.71
CA SER A 461 15.40 -14.72 -4.70
C SER A 461 14.78 -15.04 -3.35
N GLU A 462 15.49 -14.75 -2.27
CA GLU A 462 15.05 -15.01 -0.90
C GLU A 462 13.62 -14.47 -0.66
N GLY A 463 12.69 -15.37 -0.34
CA GLY A 463 11.27 -15.04 -0.12
C GLY A 463 10.42 -14.80 -1.38
N GLN A 464 10.94 -15.08 -2.58
CA GLN A 464 10.21 -15.01 -3.84
C GLN A 464 10.26 -16.33 -4.61
N TYR A 465 9.10 -16.95 -4.75
CA TYR A 465 8.96 -18.31 -5.25
C TYR A 465 8.15 -18.33 -6.55
N LEU A 466 8.77 -18.79 -7.62
CA LEU A 466 8.13 -18.98 -8.92
C LEU A 466 7.30 -20.26 -8.90
N HIS A 467 6.00 -20.07 -9.10
CA HIS A 467 5.00 -21.11 -9.19
C HIS A 467 4.46 -21.19 -10.61
N PHE A 468 4.11 -22.41 -11.01
CA PHE A 468 3.50 -22.69 -12.29
C PHE A 468 2.17 -23.37 -12.06
N PHE A 469 1.13 -22.87 -12.72
CA PHE A 469 -0.23 -23.36 -12.60
C PHE A 469 -0.75 -23.74 -13.98
N GLN A 470 -1.45 -24.86 -14.06
CA GLN A 470 -2.14 -25.33 -15.25
C GLN A 470 -3.58 -25.67 -14.89
N ARG A 471 -4.50 -25.49 -15.84
CA ARG A 471 -5.89 -25.87 -15.64
C ARG A 471 -6.03 -27.38 -15.59
N LYS A 472 -6.78 -27.91 -14.62
CA LYS A 472 -6.98 -29.36 -14.46
C LYS A 472 -7.63 -29.99 -15.70
N ASN A 473 -8.62 -29.30 -16.27
CA ASN A 473 -9.34 -29.71 -17.46
C ASN A 473 -9.53 -28.51 -18.41
N GLY A 474 -9.22 -28.68 -19.70
CA GLY A 474 -9.44 -27.66 -20.73
C GLY A 474 -8.39 -26.55 -20.79
N ALA A 475 -8.62 -25.55 -21.63
CA ALA A 475 -7.76 -24.37 -21.77
C ALA A 475 -8.13 -23.30 -20.74
N ILE A 476 -7.18 -22.42 -20.45
CA ILE A 476 -7.42 -21.21 -19.67
C ILE A 476 -8.32 -20.29 -20.53
N PRO A 477 -9.44 -19.79 -19.99
CA PRO A 477 -10.32 -18.91 -20.75
C PRO A 477 -9.62 -17.57 -21.04
N GLY A 478 -10.13 -16.80 -21.99
CA GLY A 478 -9.65 -15.43 -22.24
C GLY A 478 -9.96 -14.55 -21.03
N VAL A 479 -9.03 -14.48 -20.08
CA VAL A 479 -9.14 -13.71 -18.84
C VAL A 479 -8.36 -12.40 -18.94
N ASN A 480 -8.73 -11.42 -18.11
CA ASN A 480 -8.10 -10.09 -18.08
C ASN A 480 -6.79 -10.06 -17.26
N LEU A 481 -6.23 -11.21 -16.92
CA LEU A 481 -4.96 -11.31 -16.18
C LEU A 481 -3.78 -11.12 -17.14
N LEU A 482 -3.04 -10.04 -16.93
CA LEU A 482 -1.86 -9.66 -17.71
C LEU A 482 -0.56 -9.88 -16.93
N VAL A 483 0.54 -9.96 -17.66
CA VAL A 483 1.88 -10.03 -17.05
C VAL A 483 2.16 -8.75 -16.26
N GLY A 484 2.55 -8.91 -14.99
CA GLY A 484 2.79 -7.82 -14.06
C GLY A 484 1.62 -7.50 -13.14
N ASP A 485 0.45 -8.07 -13.38
CA ASP A 485 -0.72 -7.92 -12.52
C ASP A 485 -0.47 -8.56 -11.16
N ARG A 486 -1.05 -7.93 -10.14
CA ARG A 486 -1.02 -8.46 -8.78
C ARG A 486 -2.11 -9.51 -8.63
N VAL A 487 -1.80 -10.61 -7.94
CA VAL A 487 -2.72 -11.73 -7.78
C VAL A 487 -2.74 -12.25 -6.35
N VAL A 488 -3.93 -12.70 -5.93
CA VAL A 488 -4.13 -13.51 -4.73
C VAL A 488 -4.33 -14.96 -5.17
N VAL A 489 -3.56 -15.87 -4.60
CA VAL A 489 -3.69 -17.31 -4.82
C VAL A 489 -4.37 -17.94 -3.62
N SER A 490 -5.51 -18.58 -3.86
CA SER A 490 -6.30 -19.30 -2.85
C SER A 490 -6.54 -20.74 -3.31
N GLY A 491 -6.77 -21.65 -2.38
CA GLY A 491 -7.42 -22.93 -2.70
C GLY A 491 -8.91 -22.71 -2.95
N GLU A 492 -9.51 -23.55 -3.81
CA GLU A 492 -10.97 -23.58 -3.98
C GLU A 492 -11.69 -24.33 -2.85
N GLU A 493 -10.94 -25.12 -2.08
CA GLU A 493 -11.43 -25.78 -0.88
C GLU A 493 -11.60 -24.78 0.28
N ASN A 494 -12.60 -25.03 1.13
CA ASN A 494 -12.85 -24.21 2.32
C ASN A 494 -11.60 -24.19 3.23
N GLY A 495 -11.24 -23.00 3.70
CA GLY A 495 -10.12 -22.78 4.63
C GLY A 495 -8.76 -22.48 4.00
N LEU A 496 -8.65 -22.53 2.67
CA LEU A 496 -7.43 -22.20 1.92
C LEU A 496 -7.49 -20.81 1.27
N LEU A 497 -8.18 -19.86 1.90
CA LEU A 497 -8.23 -18.47 1.42
C LEU A 497 -6.90 -17.74 1.67
N GLY A 498 -6.47 -16.94 0.68
CA GLY A 498 -5.38 -15.98 0.84
C GLY A 498 -4.02 -16.63 1.18
N LEU A 499 -3.68 -17.75 0.52
CA LEU A 499 -2.44 -18.49 0.78
C LEU A 499 -1.21 -17.67 0.38
N ALA A 500 -1.23 -17.26 -0.90
CA ALA A 500 -0.25 -16.53 -1.69
C ALA A 500 -0.71 -15.11 -2.06
N THR A 501 0.15 -14.10 -1.99
CA THR A 501 0.02 -12.92 -2.87
C THR A 501 1.28 -12.77 -3.70
N GLY A 502 1.15 -12.28 -4.92
CA GLY A 502 2.29 -12.15 -5.83
C GLY A 502 1.96 -11.43 -7.12
N TYR A 503 2.80 -11.66 -8.13
CA TYR A 503 2.65 -11.05 -9.45
C TYR A 503 2.66 -12.11 -10.54
N VAL A 504 1.85 -11.89 -11.57
CA VAL A 504 1.84 -12.71 -12.78
C VAL A 504 3.13 -12.46 -13.57
N ARG A 505 3.81 -13.53 -13.96
CA ARG A 505 5.05 -13.47 -14.73
C ARG A 505 4.86 -13.89 -16.18
N GLU A 506 4.01 -14.87 -16.43
CA GLU A 506 3.69 -15.37 -17.77
C GLU A 506 2.25 -15.86 -17.79
N VAL A 507 1.55 -15.58 -18.89
CA VAL A 507 0.20 -16.08 -19.16
C VAL A 507 0.21 -16.70 -20.54
N SER A 508 -0.18 -17.96 -20.63
CA SER A 508 -0.41 -18.68 -21.88
C SER A 508 -1.78 -19.35 -21.85
N VAL A 509 -2.20 -19.93 -22.98
CA VAL A 509 -3.49 -20.63 -23.10
C VAL A 509 -3.60 -21.88 -22.20
N THR A 510 -2.47 -22.41 -21.71
CA THR A 510 -2.42 -23.62 -20.88
C THR A 510 -1.76 -23.42 -19.52
N LYS A 511 -0.99 -22.34 -19.33
CA LYS A 511 -0.13 -22.15 -18.17
C LYS A 511 -0.15 -20.70 -17.68
N VAL A 512 -0.22 -20.52 -16.37
CA VAL A 512 0.04 -19.23 -15.72
C VAL A 512 1.20 -19.42 -14.76
N SER A 513 2.18 -18.52 -14.81
CA SER A 513 3.26 -18.49 -13.82
C SER A 513 3.17 -17.25 -12.95
N CYS A 514 3.42 -17.42 -11.65
CA CYS A 514 3.35 -16.34 -10.67
C CYS A 514 4.57 -16.36 -9.77
N LEU A 515 5.09 -15.18 -9.47
CA LEU A 515 6.09 -14.98 -8.43
C LEU A 515 5.38 -14.65 -7.12
N LEU A 516 5.36 -15.59 -6.19
CA LEU A 516 4.62 -15.51 -4.93
C LEU A 516 5.55 -15.30 -3.75
N GLY A 517 5.04 -14.64 -2.70
CA GLY A 517 5.79 -14.41 -1.46
C GLY A 517 5.91 -15.61 -0.53
N ARG A 518 5.38 -16.78 -0.90
CA ARG A 518 5.43 -18.02 -0.10
C ARG A 518 5.58 -19.24 -1.00
N ASP A 519 6.28 -20.25 -0.50
CA ASP A 519 6.37 -21.55 -1.14
C ASP A 519 5.10 -22.38 -0.83
N LEU A 520 4.31 -22.65 -1.86
CA LEU A 520 3.09 -23.47 -1.74
C LEU A 520 3.37 -24.97 -1.93
N SER A 521 4.63 -25.40 -2.08
CA SER A 521 5.02 -26.79 -2.34
C SER A 521 4.56 -27.77 -1.26
N LYS A 522 4.43 -27.31 -0.02
CA LYS A 522 3.91 -28.05 1.14
C LYS A 522 2.47 -28.53 0.96
N LEU A 523 1.68 -27.84 0.14
CA LEU A 523 0.30 -28.26 -0.15
C LEU A 523 0.29 -29.46 -1.13
N PRO A 524 -0.66 -30.40 -0.95
CA PRO A 524 -0.82 -31.55 -1.84
C PRO A 524 -0.89 -31.15 -3.32
N ARG A 525 -0.30 -31.95 -4.21
CA ARG A 525 -0.26 -31.64 -5.67
C ARG A 525 -1.64 -31.59 -6.32
N ASN A 526 -2.63 -32.30 -5.77
CA ASN A 526 -4.01 -32.32 -6.24
C ASN A 526 -4.87 -31.16 -5.69
N THR A 527 -4.30 -30.28 -4.85
CA THR A 527 -4.99 -29.07 -4.37
C THR A 527 -5.43 -28.24 -5.57
N THR A 528 -6.71 -27.88 -5.60
CA THR A 528 -7.25 -27.03 -6.66
C THR A 528 -7.17 -25.58 -6.22
N PHE A 529 -6.53 -24.76 -7.04
CA PHE A 529 -6.27 -23.35 -6.80
C PHE A 529 -7.14 -22.46 -7.69
N ARG A 530 -7.34 -21.25 -7.21
CA ARG A 530 -7.84 -20.10 -7.95
C ARG A 530 -6.86 -18.95 -7.87
N LEU A 531 -6.72 -18.22 -8.96
CA LEU A 531 -5.91 -17.01 -9.07
C LEU A 531 -6.86 -15.85 -9.31
N ASP A 532 -6.95 -14.93 -8.36
CA ASP A 532 -7.79 -13.75 -8.43
C ASP A 532 -6.94 -12.52 -8.73
N HIS A 533 -7.39 -11.71 -9.68
CA HIS A 533 -6.80 -10.39 -9.90
C HIS A 533 -6.98 -9.55 -8.63
N GLU A 534 -5.87 -9.08 -8.11
CA GLU A 534 -5.83 -8.20 -6.96
C GLU A 534 -5.78 -6.76 -7.48
N GLU A 535 -6.93 -6.10 -7.54
CA GLU A 535 -6.96 -4.64 -7.66
C GLU A 535 -6.21 -4.08 -6.45
N GLY A 536 -4.97 -3.66 -6.68
CA GLY A 536 -4.08 -3.24 -5.62
C GLY A 536 -4.74 -2.14 -4.78
N ASP A 537 -4.36 -2.08 -3.51
CA ASP A 537 -4.64 -0.89 -2.70
C ASP A 537 -3.98 0.29 -3.43
N PHE A 538 -4.76 1.02 -4.25
CA PHE A 538 -4.33 2.27 -4.86
C PHE A 538 -3.69 3.03 -3.73
N GLY A 539 -2.39 3.29 -3.82
CA GLY A 539 -1.54 3.58 -2.65
C GLY A 539 -1.91 4.88 -1.96
N ILE A 540 -3.08 4.96 -1.34
CA ILE A 540 -3.72 6.08 -0.67
C ILE A 540 -3.00 6.38 0.64
N ALA A 541 -2.32 5.38 1.22
CA ALA A 541 -1.38 5.57 2.32
C ALA A 541 -0.31 6.62 1.98
N VAL A 542 0.24 6.60 0.76
CA VAL A 542 1.31 7.54 0.35
C VAL A 542 0.82 9.00 0.30
N PRO A 543 -0.34 9.34 -0.30
CA PRO A 543 -0.96 10.65 -0.15
C PRO A 543 -1.19 11.09 1.30
N PHE A 544 -1.72 10.21 2.16
CA PHE A 544 -1.91 10.54 3.59
C PHE A 544 -0.58 10.83 4.28
N GLU A 545 0.46 10.04 4.01
CA GLU A 545 1.81 10.26 4.53
C GLU A 545 2.43 11.56 4.03
N ASN A 546 2.33 11.85 2.73
CA ASN A 546 2.83 13.09 2.15
C ASN A 546 2.11 14.31 2.73
N LEU A 547 0.80 14.19 2.99
CA LEU A 547 0.01 15.22 3.65
C LEU A 547 0.48 15.42 5.10
N SER A 548 0.66 14.35 5.86
CA SER A 548 1.19 14.39 7.23
C SER A 548 2.60 14.99 7.28
N LYS A 549 3.48 14.56 6.37
CA LYS A 549 4.86 15.04 6.22
C LYS A 549 4.90 16.52 5.89
N LEU A 550 4.01 17.01 5.02
CA LEU A 550 3.89 18.44 4.70
C LEU A 550 3.57 19.29 5.93
N MET A 551 2.91 18.72 6.95
CA MET A 551 2.54 19.41 8.19
C MET A 551 3.58 19.27 9.30
N LYS A 552 4.68 18.53 9.10
CA LYS A 552 5.75 18.42 10.10
C LYS A 552 6.46 19.77 10.30
N ASP A 553 6.97 19.97 11.52
CA ASP A 553 7.85 21.09 11.83
C ASP A 553 9.26 20.80 11.32
N SER A 554 9.50 21.09 10.04
CA SER A 554 10.82 20.98 9.45
C SER A 554 11.02 22.06 8.38
N PRO A 555 12.26 22.52 8.15
CA PRO A 555 12.53 23.60 7.18
C PRO A 555 12.06 23.26 5.76
N VAL A 556 12.16 21.99 5.36
CA VAL A 556 11.70 21.53 4.05
C VAL A 556 10.18 21.62 3.94
N SER A 557 9.46 21.16 4.98
CA SER A 557 8.01 21.15 5.00
C SER A 557 7.45 22.56 5.09
N GLU A 558 8.02 23.42 5.94
CA GLU A 558 7.67 24.83 6.03
C GLU A 558 7.81 25.54 4.68
N ARG A 559 8.96 25.36 4.01
CA ARG A 559 9.17 25.92 2.68
C ARG A 559 8.13 25.42 1.67
N LEU A 560 7.83 24.12 1.66
CA LEU A 560 6.82 23.56 0.76
C LEU A 560 5.42 24.11 1.07
N ARG A 561 5.05 24.26 2.36
CA ARG A 561 3.79 24.91 2.76
C ARG A 561 3.73 26.35 2.25
N ASN A 562 4.80 27.13 2.45
CA ASN A 562 4.89 28.51 1.97
C ASN A 562 4.67 28.61 0.44
N LEU A 563 5.29 27.72 -0.35
CA LEU A 563 5.19 27.74 -1.80
C LEU A 563 3.84 27.22 -2.33
N ILE A 564 3.30 26.17 -1.72
CA ILE A 564 2.18 25.38 -2.28
C ILE A 564 0.83 25.78 -1.68
N ILE A 565 0.80 26.05 -0.37
CA ILE A 565 -0.43 26.40 0.34
C ILE A 565 -0.61 27.92 0.32
N ASP A 566 0.45 28.66 0.66
CA ASP A 566 0.39 30.12 0.81
C ASP A 566 0.89 30.88 -0.42
N PHE A 567 1.21 30.18 -1.51
CA PHE A 567 1.57 30.76 -2.80
C PHE A 567 2.68 31.83 -2.77
N HIS A 568 3.69 31.62 -1.93
CA HIS A 568 4.86 32.49 -1.94
C HIS A 568 5.49 32.50 -3.34
N LYS A 569 5.73 33.71 -3.86
CA LYS A 569 6.25 33.89 -5.21
C LYS A 569 7.62 33.22 -5.35
N PRO A 570 7.83 32.37 -6.38
CA PRO A 570 9.11 31.73 -6.63
C PRO A 570 10.17 32.76 -7.01
N ARG A 571 11.39 32.57 -6.51
CA ARG A 571 12.51 33.50 -6.69
C ARG A 571 13.44 33.03 -7.80
N PHE A 572 13.96 34.02 -8.52
CA PHE A 572 14.92 33.82 -9.60
C PHE A 572 16.11 34.77 -9.42
N ILE A 573 17.32 34.30 -9.71
CA ILE A 573 18.51 35.15 -9.76
C ILE A 573 18.60 35.88 -11.12
N PRO A 574 19.24 37.06 -11.18
CA PRO A 574 19.22 37.90 -12.38
C PRO A 574 20.15 37.43 -13.51
N HIS A 575 21.26 36.75 -13.19
CA HIS A 575 22.32 36.45 -14.17
C HIS A 575 22.75 34.97 -14.13
N LEU A 576 22.94 34.38 -15.32
CA LEU A 576 23.41 32.99 -15.49
C LEU A 576 24.91 32.81 -15.18
N SER A 577 25.71 33.87 -15.29
CA SER A 577 27.16 33.82 -15.13
C SER A 577 27.60 33.40 -13.72
N SER A 578 26.76 33.59 -12.71
CA SER A 578 26.97 33.15 -11.34
C SER A 578 26.56 31.71 -11.07
N VAL A 579 25.89 31.04 -12.03
CA VAL A 579 25.33 29.69 -11.86
C VAL A 579 26.18 28.63 -12.53
N LEU A 580 26.69 28.92 -13.73
CA LEU A 580 27.37 27.94 -14.57
C LEU A 580 28.85 27.86 -14.19
N PRO A 581 29.34 26.69 -13.72
CA PRO A 581 30.77 26.46 -13.53
C PRO A 581 31.54 26.75 -14.83
N PRO A 582 32.74 27.36 -14.76
CA PRO A 582 33.54 27.67 -15.96
C PRO A 582 33.72 26.47 -16.89
N GLU A 583 33.98 25.30 -16.30
CA GLU A 583 34.20 24.02 -16.99
C GLU A 583 32.94 23.49 -17.70
N ALA A 584 31.75 23.85 -17.22
CA ALA A 584 30.48 23.38 -17.79
C ALA A 584 29.99 24.24 -18.98
N LYS A 585 30.53 25.46 -19.15
CA LYS A 585 30.00 26.45 -20.11
C LYS A 585 29.98 25.95 -21.55
N GLU A 586 31.06 25.32 -22.01
CA GLU A 586 31.15 24.81 -23.39
C GLU A 586 30.17 23.65 -23.63
N THR A 587 30.15 22.68 -22.72
CA THR A 587 29.23 21.54 -22.77
C THR A 587 27.77 22.00 -22.80
N VAL A 588 27.40 22.94 -21.92
CA VAL A 588 26.05 23.52 -21.88
C VAL A 588 25.74 24.28 -23.16
N ALA A 589 26.66 25.08 -23.69
CA ALA A 589 26.47 25.78 -24.96
C ALA A 589 26.21 24.81 -26.12
N ASN A 590 26.94 23.69 -26.18
CA ASN A 590 26.75 22.65 -27.20
C ASN A 590 25.39 21.94 -27.07
N ILE A 591 24.92 21.67 -25.85
CA ILE A 591 23.57 21.13 -25.63
C ILE A 591 22.51 22.13 -26.09
N LEU A 592 22.66 23.40 -25.71
CA LEU A 592 21.70 24.46 -26.06
C LEU A 592 21.60 24.67 -27.57
N LYS A 593 22.68 24.50 -28.36
CA LYS A 593 22.63 24.64 -29.82
C LYS A 593 21.55 23.77 -30.47
N GLY A 594 21.33 22.56 -29.96
CA GLY A 594 20.33 21.61 -30.49
C GLY A 594 18.88 21.89 -30.08
N LEU A 595 18.62 22.93 -29.28
CA LEU A 595 17.29 23.26 -28.76
C LEU A 595 16.66 24.45 -29.50
N ASN A 596 15.34 24.44 -29.62
CA ASN A 596 14.59 25.59 -30.12
C ASN A 596 14.49 26.71 -29.06
N LYS A 597 14.00 27.89 -29.44
CA LYS A 597 13.94 29.08 -28.56
C LYS A 597 13.15 28.82 -27.26
N PRO A 598 11.90 28.29 -27.29
CA PRO A 598 11.16 27.96 -26.06
C PRO A 598 11.90 26.97 -25.15
N GLN A 599 12.52 25.94 -25.71
CA GLN A 599 13.29 24.96 -24.94
C GLN A 599 14.52 25.61 -24.28
N LYS A 600 15.25 26.48 -24.99
CA LYS A 600 16.38 27.25 -24.42
C LYS A 600 15.92 28.14 -23.27
N GLN A 601 14.76 28.79 -23.43
CA GLN A 601 14.18 29.61 -22.37
C GLN A 601 13.82 28.78 -21.14
N ALA A 602 13.31 27.55 -21.32
CA ALA A 602 13.04 26.64 -20.22
C ALA A 602 14.32 26.26 -19.46
N MET A 603 15.41 25.95 -20.18
CA MET A 603 16.71 25.65 -19.54
C MET A 603 17.22 26.86 -18.72
N LYS A 604 17.14 28.06 -19.31
CA LYS A 604 17.53 29.31 -18.63
C LYS A 604 16.72 29.52 -17.35
N GLN A 605 15.40 29.38 -17.42
CA GLN A 605 14.53 29.62 -16.27
C GLN A 605 14.84 28.66 -15.11
N VAL A 606 15.04 27.37 -15.42
CA VAL A 606 15.40 26.37 -14.40
C VAL A 606 16.73 26.71 -13.73
N LEU A 607 17.76 27.06 -14.50
CA LEU A 607 19.08 27.43 -13.97
C LEU A 607 19.03 28.69 -13.08
N LEU A 608 18.15 29.64 -13.39
CA LEU A 608 17.97 30.86 -12.59
C LEU A 608 17.06 30.65 -11.38
N SER A 609 16.35 29.52 -11.27
CA SER A 609 15.39 29.30 -10.19
C SER A 609 16.07 29.01 -8.84
N LYS A 610 15.48 29.56 -7.77
CA LYS A 610 15.80 29.21 -6.37
C LYS A 610 14.75 28.30 -5.73
N ASP A 611 13.54 28.26 -6.29
CA ASP A 611 12.41 27.53 -5.71
C ASP A 611 11.86 26.50 -6.71
N TYR A 612 11.14 26.92 -7.76
CA TYR A 612 10.64 26.00 -8.79
C TYR A 612 10.52 26.62 -10.19
N THR A 613 10.30 25.76 -11.20
CA THR A 613 9.94 26.15 -12.57
C THR A 613 8.87 25.20 -13.13
N LEU A 614 7.92 25.75 -13.89
CA LEU A 614 6.86 25.01 -14.54
C LEU A 614 7.09 25.03 -16.05
N ILE A 615 7.24 23.87 -16.66
CA ILE A 615 7.40 23.74 -18.12
C ILE A 615 6.08 23.19 -18.68
N VAL A 616 5.34 24.05 -19.39
CA VAL A 616 4.13 23.66 -20.11
C VAL A 616 4.54 22.99 -21.43
N GLY A 617 4.47 21.68 -21.46
CA GLY A 617 4.82 20.88 -22.62
C GLY A 617 3.61 20.48 -23.44
N MET A 618 3.18 21.36 -24.34
CA MET A 618 2.03 21.12 -25.24
C MET A 618 2.25 19.89 -26.15
N PRO A 619 1.21 19.32 -26.78
CA PRO A 619 1.31 18.10 -27.60
C PRO A 619 2.37 18.22 -28.70
N GLY A 620 3.27 17.24 -28.78
CA GLY A 620 4.29 17.17 -29.83
C GLY A 620 5.52 18.07 -29.64
N THR A 621 5.60 18.85 -28.56
CA THR A 621 6.71 19.82 -28.32
C THR A 621 8.04 19.20 -27.88
N GLY A 622 8.06 17.88 -27.71
CA GLY A 622 9.27 17.14 -27.36
C GLY A 622 9.64 17.19 -25.88
N LYS A 623 8.65 17.16 -24.96
CA LYS A 623 8.84 17.09 -23.49
C LYS A 623 10.02 16.22 -23.05
N THR A 624 10.03 14.94 -23.45
CA THR A 624 11.09 13.98 -23.12
C THR A 624 12.47 14.43 -23.62
N THR A 625 12.54 15.06 -24.80
CA THR A 625 13.79 15.62 -25.34
C THR A 625 14.23 16.84 -24.54
N THR A 626 13.30 17.71 -24.13
CA THR A 626 13.55 18.87 -23.28
C THR A 626 14.06 18.46 -21.89
N ILE A 627 13.42 17.47 -21.25
CA ILE A 627 13.84 16.94 -19.96
C ILE A 627 15.23 16.29 -20.08
N CYS A 628 15.47 15.49 -21.12
CA CYS A 628 16.78 14.88 -21.36
C CYS A 628 17.89 15.95 -21.50
N ALA A 629 17.64 17.02 -22.24
CA ALA A 629 18.57 18.13 -22.36
C ALA A 629 18.79 18.85 -21.01
N LEU A 630 17.73 19.04 -20.22
CA LEU A 630 17.82 19.63 -18.89
C LEU A 630 18.68 18.79 -17.95
N VAL A 631 18.42 17.48 -17.86
CA VAL A 631 19.21 16.57 -17.03
C VAL A 631 20.68 16.58 -17.44
N ARG A 632 20.98 16.60 -18.75
CA ARG A 632 22.36 16.73 -19.26
C ARG A 632 23.02 18.04 -18.82
N ILE A 633 22.31 19.16 -18.89
CA ILE A 633 22.83 20.47 -18.45
C ILE A 633 23.08 20.46 -16.94
N LEU A 634 22.12 19.99 -16.15
CA LEU A 634 22.25 19.93 -14.69
C LEU A 634 23.39 19.02 -14.25
N SER A 635 23.49 17.83 -14.86
CA SER A 635 24.58 16.89 -14.60
C SER A 635 25.95 17.47 -15.00
N ALA A 636 26.05 18.17 -16.14
CA ALA A 636 27.28 18.84 -16.55
C ALA A 636 27.68 20.00 -15.60
N CYS A 637 26.70 20.60 -14.91
CA CYS A 637 26.96 21.60 -13.87
C CYS A 637 27.29 21.00 -12.50
N GLY A 638 27.36 19.66 -12.38
CA GLY A 638 27.62 18.97 -11.12
C GLY A 638 26.43 18.89 -10.16
N PHE A 639 25.22 19.24 -10.61
CA PHE A 639 24.03 19.13 -9.77
C PHE A 639 23.54 17.69 -9.66
N SER A 640 23.08 17.33 -8.47
CA SER A 640 22.35 16.08 -8.24
C SER A 640 20.88 16.23 -8.68
N VAL A 641 20.38 15.23 -9.41
CA VAL A 641 19.04 15.26 -10.02
C VAL A 641 18.22 14.03 -9.65
N LEU A 642 17.07 14.25 -9.03
CA LEU A 642 16.02 13.27 -8.85
C LEU A 642 15.02 13.36 -10.01
N LEU A 643 15.02 12.38 -10.90
CA LEU A 643 14.11 12.29 -12.04
C LEU A 643 12.91 11.39 -11.71
N THR A 644 11.70 11.93 -11.83
CA THR A 644 10.47 11.21 -11.50
C THR A 644 9.35 11.43 -12.50
N SER A 645 8.39 10.51 -12.50
CA SER A 645 7.10 10.62 -13.19
C SER A 645 6.09 9.69 -12.54
N PHE A 646 4.83 9.74 -12.99
CA PHE A 646 3.78 8.84 -12.52
C PHE A 646 4.06 7.38 -12.92
N THR A 647 4.36 7.17 -14.19
CA THR A 647 4.50 5.84 -14.78
C THR A 647 5.95 5.41 -14.91
N HIS A 648 6.21 4.09 -14.83
CA HIS A 648 7.55 3.56 -15.07
C HIS A 648 8.02 3.85 -16.51
N THR A 649 7.12 3.73 -17.48
CA THR A 649 7.40 3.95 -18.90
C THR A 649 7.82 5.38 -19.21
N ALA A 650 7.17 6.40 -18.61
CA ALA A 650 7.55 7.80 -18.82
C ALA A 650 8.99 8.08 -18.35
N VAL A 651 9.36 7.60 -17.16
CA VAL A 651 10.73 7.69 -16.65
C VAL A 651 11.70 6.97 -17.59
N ASP A 652 11.41 5.73 -17.96
CA ASP A 652 12.31 4.90 -18.76
C ASP A 652 12.52 5.47 -20.17
N ASN A 653 11.50 6.12 -20.77
CA ASN A 653 11.63 6.82 -22.05
C ASN A 653 12.66 7.96 -22.02
N ILE A 654 12.76 8.67 -20.88
CA ILE A 654 13.79 9.71 -20.67
C ILE A 654 15.16 9.03 -20.51
N LEU A 655 15.24 7.97 -19.71
CA LEU A 655 16.47 7.23 -19.46
C LEU A 655 17.05 6.59 -20.74
N LEU A 656 16.21 6.08 -21.64
CA LEU A 656 16.62 5.56 -22.94
C LEU A 656 17.34 6.61 -23.77
N LYS A 657 16.91 7.87 -23.70
CA LYS A 657 17.61 8.98 -24.38
C LYS A 657 18.90 9.34 -23.65
N LEU A 658 18.90 9.41 -22.31
CA LEU A 658 20.10 9.70 -21.53
C LEU A 658 21.21 8.67 -21.74
N ALA A 659 20.85 7.38 -21.83
CA ALA A 659 21.78 6.29 -22.12
C ALA A 659 22.48 6.49 -23.48
N LYS A 660 21.77 6.96 -24.51
CA LYS A 660 22.35 7.28 -25.83
C LYS A 660 23.37 8.41 -25.76
N PHE A 661 23.20 9.35 -24.83
CA PHE A 661 24.15 10.43 -24.56
C PHE A 661 25.23 10.06 -23.55
N LYS A 662 25.29 8.79 -23.11
CA LYS A 662 26.26 8.28 -22.12
C LYS A 662 26.24 9.05 -20.78
N VAL A 663 25.07 9.56 -20.39
CA VAL A 663 24.88 10.11 -19.04
C VAL A 663 24.59 8.95 -18.09
N GLY A 664 25.37 8.85 -17.02
CA GLY A 664 25.16 7.84 -15.98
C GLY A 664 23.98 8.19 -15.07
N PHE A 665 23.23 7.17 -14.67
CA PHE A 665 22.09 7.30 -13.77
C PHE A 665 21.84 5.99 -13.01
N LEU A 666 21.20 6.08 -11.85
CA LEU A 666 20.70 4.94 -11.09
C LEU A 666 19.17 4.85 -11.22
N ARG A 667 18.64 3.71 -11.67
CA ARG A 667 17.20 3.45 -11.74
C ARG A 667 16.73 2.66 -10.51
N LEU A 668 15.82 3.24 -9.73
CA LEU A 668 15.20 2.55 -8.59
C LEU A 668 13.90 1.86 -9.00
N GLY A 669 13.45 0.88 -8.22
CA GLY A 669 12.23 0.13 -8.47
C GLY A 669 12.49 -1.26 -9.06
N ARG A 670 11.45 -2.10 -9.05
CA ARG A 670 11.56 -3.52 -9.42
C ARG A 670 11.90 -3.69 -10.89
N ALA A 671 12.91 -4.50 -11.21
CA ALA A 671 13.39 -4.68 -12.58
C ALA A 671 12.31 -5.17 -13.56
N GLN A 672 11.30 -5.89 -13.06
CA GLN A 672 10.16 -6.38 -13.86
C GLN A 672 9.30 -5.25 -14.46
N LYS A 673 9.18 -4.11 -13.76
CA LYS A 673 8.41 -2.95 -14.23
C LYS A 673 9.24 -1.97 -15.06
N VAL A 674 10.53 -2.26 -15.25
CA VAL A 674 11.48 -1.40 -15.94
C VAL A 674 11.71 -1.93 -17.36
N HIS A 675 11.84 -0.99 -18.31
CA HIS A 675 12.14 -1.27 -19.71
C HIS A 675 13.39 -2.17 -19.84
N PRO A 676 13.40 -3.21 -20.70
CA PRO A 676 14.49 -4.17 -20.82
C PRO A 676 15.89 -3.55 -20.96
N ASP A 677 16.05 -2.57 -21.85
CA ASP A 677 17.34 -1.88 -22.08
C ASP A 677 17.83 -1.04 -20.89
N ILE A 678 16.94 -0.73 -19.94
CA ILE A 678 17.23 0.06 -18.75
C ILE A 678 17.50 -0.82 -17.53
N ARG A 679 17.12 -2.11 -17.55
CA ARG A 679 17.27 -3.03 -16.40
C ARG A 679 18.69 -3.10 -15.85
N LYS A 680 19.70 -3.06 -16.72
CA LYS A 680 21.13 -3.05 -16.34
C LYS A 680 21.56 -1.84 -15.49
N PHE A 681 20.78 -0.76 -15.49
CA PHE A 681 21.01 0.44 -14.67
C PHE A 681 20.19 0.41 -13.38
N THR A 682 19.42 -0.65 -13.14
CA THR A 682 18.64 -0.76 -11.90
C THR A 682 19.53 -1.14 -10.74
N GLU A 683 19.19 -0.61 -9.56
CA GLU A 683 19.85 -0.99 -8.31
C GLU A 683 19.88 -2.52 -8.13
N GLU A 684 18.76 -3.20 -8.38
CA GLU A 684 18.63 -4.65 -8.27
C GLU A 684 19.66 -5.40 -9.12
N GLU A 685 19.80 -5.02 -10.40
CA GLU A 685 20.74 -5.64 -11.34
C GLU A 685 22.21 -5.31 -11.03
N ILE A 686 22.46 -4.08 -10.56
CA ILE A 686 23.81 -3.63 -10.16
C ILE A 686 24.25 -4.39 -8.91
N CYS A 687 23.37 -4.51 -7.90
CA CYS A 687 23.67 -5.24 -6.67
C CYS A 687 23.95 -6.72 -6.95
N ARG A 688 23.19 -7.32 -7.86
CA ARG A 688 23.39 -8.72 -8.28
C ARG A 688 24.68 -8.92 -9.07
N SER A 689 24.94 -8.06 -10.06
CA SER A 689 26.14 -8.16 -10.92
C SER A 689 27.44 -7.88 -10.16
N LYS A 690 27.43 -6.92 -9.23
CA LYS A 690 28.60 -6.56 -8.42
C LYS A 690 28.74 -7.39 -7.14
N SER A 691 27.79 -8.28 -6.84
CA SER A 691 27.78 -9.09 -5.61
C SER A 691 27.98 -8.24 -4.35
N ILE A 692 27.18 -7.18 -4.22
CA ILE A 692 27.24 -6.24 -3.09
C ILE A 692 26.98 -6.97 -1.78
N LYS A 693 27.83 -6.78 -0.77
CA LYS A 693 27.75 -7.50 0.51
C LYS A 693 27.79 -6.59 1.74
N SER A 694 28.13 -5.32 1.56
CA SER A 694 28.20 -4.38 2.67
C SER A 694 27.34 -3.13 2.49
N VAL A 695 27.03 -2.49 3.62
CA VAL A 695 26.35 -1.18 3.66
C VAL A 695 27.20 -0.12 2.95
N THR A 696 28.52 -0.17 3.12
CA THR A 696 29.47 0.74 2.45
C THR A 696 29.41 0.59 0.93
N ASP A 697 29.41 -0.65 0.42
CA ASP A 697 29.29 -0.91 -1.03
C ASP A 697 27.97 -0.37 -1.60
N LEU A 698 26.89 -0.47 -0.82
CA LEU A 698 25.57 0.04 -1.21
C LEU A 698 25.54 1.58 -1.21
N GLU A 699 26.15 2.20 -0.21
CA GLU A 699 26.34 3.65 -0.14
C GLU A 699 27.13 4.16 -1.35
N ASP A 700 28.21 3.47 -1.73
CA ASP A 700 29.00 3.77 -2.92
C ASP A 700 28.15 3.72 -4.20
N ILE A 701 27.24 2.74 -4.32
CA ILE A 701 26.30 2.69 -5.46
C ILE A 701 25.38 3.90 -5.45
N TYR A 702 24.77 4.22 -4.30
CA TYR A 702 23.84 5.35 -4.18
C TYR A 702 24.52 6.69 -4.46
N ASN A 703 25.81 6.80 -4.17
CA ASN A 703 26.63 7.97 -4.42
C ASN A 703 27.33 7.97 -5.78
N SER A 704 27.38 6.83 -6.48
CA SER A 704 28.10 6.68 -7.75
C SER A 704 27.52 7.53 -8.90
N GLN A 705 26.23 7.86 -8.86
CA GLN A 705 25.56 8.59 -9.93
C GLN A 705 24.91 9.89 -9.41
N PRO A 706 25.10 11.03 -10.10
CA PRO A 706 24.43 12.28 -9.75
C PRO A 706 22.93 12.26 -10.09
N VAL A 707 22.53 11.40 -11.05
CA VAL A 707 21.13 11.26 -11.48
C VAL A 707 20.53 9.99 -10.89
N VAL A 708 19.43 10.14 -10.15
CA VAL A 708 18.64 9.02 -9.62
C VAL A 708 17.23 9.11 -10.18
N ALA A 709 16.70 8.00 -10.69
CA ALA A 709 15.42 7.97 -11.37
C ALA A 709 14.46 6.95 -10.72
N THR A 710 13.22 7.36 -10.45
CA THR A 710 12.18 6.51 -9.85
C THR A 710 10.77 7.00 -10.21
N SER A 711 9.71 6.26 -9.88
CA SER A 711 8.34 6.81 -9.97
C SER A 711 8.01 7.68 -8.75
N CYS A 712 7.01 8.56 -8.83
CA CYS A 712 6.60 9.38 -7.68
C CYS A 712 6.14 8.57 -6.46
N MET A 713 5.69 7.32 -6.68
CA MET A 713 5.34 6.38 -5.62
C MET A 713 6.57 5.67 -5.00
N GLY A 714 7.74 5.75 -5.67
CA GLY A 714 8.97 5.10 -5.23
C GLY A 714 9.77 5.89 -4.19
N VAL A 715 9.19 6.92 -3.58
CA VAL A 715 9.85 7.87 -2.67
C VAL A 715 10.13 7.31 -1.27
N ASN A 716 9.60 6.13 -0.96
CA ASN A 716 9.88 5.41 0.29
C ASN A 716 11.19 4.61 0.22
N HIS A 717 11.96 4.73 -0.87
CA HIS A 717 13.27 4.08 -0.99
C HIS A 717 14.28 4.65 0.02
N PRO A 718 15.12 3.80 0.66
CA PRO A 718 16.09 4.22 1.69
C PRO A 718 16.99 5.41 1.34
N ILE A 719 17.37 5.53 0.07
CA ILE A 719 18.19 6.65 -0.44
C ILE A 719 17.62 8.03 -0.07
N PHE A 720 16.29 8.18 0.02
CA PHE A 720 15.63 9.46 0.24
C PHE A 720 15.68 9.94 1.69
N VAL A 721 16.09 9.08 2.63
CA VAL A 721 16.31 9.45 4.03
C VAL A 721 17.66 10.14 4.20
N GLN A 722 18.69 9.63 3.53
CA GLN A 722 20.04 10.16 3.68
C GLN A 722 20.43 11.18 2.60
N LYS A 723 19.82 11.11 1.40
CA LYS A 723 20.22 11.93 0.26
C LYS A 723 19.20 13.03 -0.04
N GLN A 724 19.70 14.26 -0.14
CA GLN A 724 18.97 15.39 -0.69
C GLN A 724 19.54 15.76 -2.07
N PHE A 725 18.66 16.04 -3.01
CA PHE A 725 18.99 16.41 -4.38
C PHE A 725 18.92 17.92 -4.60
N ASP A 726 19.73 18.46 -5.50
CA ASP A 726 19.67 19.87 -5.84
C ASP A 726 18.44 20.19 -6.69
N PHE A 727 18.03 19.25 -7.55
CA PHE A 727 16.83 19.33 -8.37
C PHE A 727 15.99 18.06 -8.31
N CYS A 728 14.68 18.21 -8.22
CA CYS A 728 13.70 17.19 -8.60
C CYS A 728 13.04 17.59 -9.93
N ILE A 729 12.91 16.66 -10.86
CA ILE A 729 12.13 16.84 -12.09
C ILE A 729 10.97 15.86 -12.06
N VAL A 730 9.76 16.35 -12.26
CA VAL A 730 8.54 15.53 -12.32
C VAL A 730 7.94 15.67 -13.73
N ASP A 731 8.03 14.61 -14.53
CA ASP A 731 7.32 14.52 -15.81
C ASP A 731 5.86 14.09 -15.60
N GLU A 732 4.98 14.51 -16.49
CA GLU A 732 3.53 14.28 -16.41
C GLU A 732 2.86 14.89 -15.17
N ALA A 733 3.46 15.94 -14.57
CA ALA A 733 3.02 16.52 -13.30
C ALA A 733 1.56 17.02 -13.31
N SER A 734 0.98 17.31 -14.48
CA SER A 734 -0.43 17.71 -14.59
C SER A 734 -1.43 16.55 -14.46
N GLN A 735 -0.97 15.30 -14.61
CA GLN A 735 -1.77 14.08 -14.47
C GLN A 735 -1.63 13.43 -13.09
N ILE A 736 -0.72 13.93 -12.25
CA ILE A 736 -0.41 13.34 -10.95
C ILE A 736 -1.24 14.01 -9.86
N SER A 737 -1.89 13.21 -9.01
CA SER A 737 -2.55 13.70 -7.80
C SER A 737 -1.59 14.60 -7.00
N GLN A 738 -2.08 15.75 -6.53
CA GLN A 738 -1.26 16.76 -5.89
C GLN A 738 -0.35 16.19 -4.79
N LEU A 739 -0.92 15.35 -3.91
CA LEU A 739 -0.19 14.75 -2.79
C LEU A 739 0.80 13.65 -3.21
N ILE A 740 0.56 12.94 -4.31
CA ILE A 740 1.56 12.01 -4.88
C ILE A 740 2.73 12.81 -5.46
N CYS A 741 2.42 13.91 -6.14
CA CYS A 741 3.43 14.79 -6.73
C CYS A 741 4.33 15.43 -5.65
N LEU A 742 3.86 15.61 -4.41
CA LEU A 742 4.67 16.16 -3.30
C LEU A 742 5.78 15.22 -2.81
N GLY A 743 5.59 13.90 -2.90
CA GLY A 743 6.51 12.90 -2.36
C GLY A 743 7.99 13.18 -2.67
N PRO A 744 8.39 13.28 -3.96
CA PRO A 744 9.79 13.45 -4.32
C PRO A 744 10.33 14.86 -4.00
N LEU A 745 9.47 15.86 -3.80
CA LEU A 745 9.86 17.25 -3.55
C LEU A 745 10.50 17.40 -2.16
N PHE A 746 10.11 16.56 -1.20
CA PHE A 746 10.72 16.52 0.13
C PHE A 746 12.22 16.19 0.09
N SER A 747 12.68 15.51 -0.95
CA SER A 747 14.08 15.12 -1.11
C SER A 747 14.86 16.08 -2.02
N SER A 748 14.35 17.29 -2.30
CA SER A 748 15.01 18.23 -3.21
C SER A 748 15.02 19.69 -2.75
N LYS A 749 16.05 20.43 -3.16
CA LYS A 749 16.15 21.89 -2.91
C LYS A 749 15.39 22.71 -3.94
N ARG A 750 15.27 22.27 -5.19
CA ARG A 750 14.48 22.95 -6.23
C ARG A 750 13.72 21.92 -7.01
N PHE A 751 12.60 22.29 -7.60
CA PHE A 751 11.84 21.35 -8.42
C PHE A 751 11.36 21.93 -9.74
N VAL A 752 11.25 21.06 -10.74
CA VAL A 752 10.77 21.37 -12.08
C VAL A 752 9.59 20.46 -12.36
N LEU A 753 8.41 21.05 -12.57
CA LEU A 753 7.23 20.30 -12.97
C LEU A 753 7.04 20.45 -14.47
N VAL A 754 6.93 19.33 -15.17
CA VAL A 754 6.67 19.31 -16.61
C VAL A 754 5.29 18.69 -16.83
N GLY A 755 4.42 19.42 -17.50
CA GLY A 755 3.03 19.02 -17.64
C GLY A 755 2.28 19.87 -18.66
N ASP A 756 0.99 19.62 -18.78
CA ASP A 756 0.06 20.41 -19.58
C ASP A 756 -1.32 20.31 -18.93
N HIS A 757 -1.83 21.42 -18.39
CA HIS A 757 -3.12 21.43 -17.70
C HIS A 757 -4.32 21.37 -18.66
N GLN A 758 -4.10 21.53 -19.96
CA GLN A 758 -5.12 21.38 -21.00
C GLN A 758 -5.30 19.91 -21.42
N GLN A 759 -4.43 19.01 -20.95
CA GLN A 759 -4.56 17.56 -21.11
C GLN A 759 -5.29 16.95 -19.91
N LEU A 760 -5.35 15.62 -19.85
CA LEU A 760 -6.06 14.91 -18.78
C LEU A 760 -5.55 15.33 -17.38
N PRO A 761 -6.44 15.67 -16.44
CA PRO A 761 -6.08 15.88 -15.04
C PRO A 761 -5.89 14.52 -14.31
N PRO A 762 -5.48 14.52 -13.02
CA PRO A 762 -5.51 13.33 -12.20
C PRO A 762 -6.92 12.73 -12.15
N LEU A 763 -7.01 11.40 -12.25
CA LEU A 763 -8.27 10.69 -12.14
C LEU A 763 -8.77 10.73 -10.69
N VAL A 764 -10.02 11.14 -10.51
CA VAL A 764 -10.75 11.13 -9.23
C VAL A 764 -12.07 10.44 -9.46
N LEU A 765 -12.32 9.35 -8.74
CA LEU A 765 -13.51 8.52 -8.90
C LEU A 765 -14.71 9.12 -8.16
N ASN A 766 -14.49 9.66 -6.97
CA ASN A 766 -15.55 10.27 -6.17
C ASN A 766 -15.92 11.64 -6.74
N ALA A 767 -17.20 11.81 -7.10
CA ALA A 767 -17.69 13.05 -7.69
C ALA A 767 -17.56 14.25 -6.72
N GLU A 768 -17.89 14.06 -5.44
CA GLU A 768 -17.80 15.12 -4.44
C GLU A 768 -16.34 15.55 -4.17
N ALA A 769 -15.41 14.60 -4.05
CA ALA A 769 -13.98 14.90 -3.92
C ALA A 769 -13.45 15.66 -5.14
N ARG A 770 -13.92 15.32 -6.34
CA ARG A 770 -13.58 16.05 -7.57
C ARG A 770 -14.11 17.48 -7.54
N ASP A 771 -15.36 17.68 -7.12
CA ASP A 771 -16.00 18.99 -7.02
C ASP A 771 -15.33 19.87 -5.94
N LEU A 772 -14.79 19.26 -4.87
CA LEU A 772 -13.96 19.91 -3.86
C LEU A 772 -12.55 20.26 -4.34
N GLY A 773 -12.16 19.85 -5.55
CA GLY A 773 -10.90 20.22 -6.20
C GLY A 773 -9.81 19.15 -6.18
N MET A 774 -10.11 17.89 -5.85
CA MET A 774 -9.09 16.82 -5.77
C MET A 774 -8.36 16.56 -7.11
N SER A 775 -8.98 16.90 -8.25
CA SER A 775 -8.38 16.81 -9.58
C SER A 775 -7.47 18.00 -9.94
N GLU A 776 -7.31 18.98 -9.04
CA GLU A 776 -6.29 20.02 -9.20
C GLU A 776 -4.89 19.40 -8.99
N SER A 777 -4.14 19.22 -10.08
CA SER A 777 -2.74 18.80 -9.98
C SER A 777 -1.86 19.88 -9.36
N LEU A 778 -0.72 19.46 -8.79
CA LEU A 778 0.26 20.41 -8.25
C LEU A 778 0.77 21.38 -9.31
N PHE A 779 0.90 20.91 -10.56
CA PHE A 779 1.25 21.74 -11.70
C PHE A 779 0.22 22.86 -11.91
N LYS A 780 -1.08 22.52 -11.97
CA LYS A 780 -2.14 23.51 -12.19
C LYS A 780 -2.22 24.51 -11.04
N ARG A 781 -2.11 24.02 -9.81
CA ARG A 781 -2.14 24.85 -8.60
C ARG A 781 -1.07 25.95 -8.62
N LEU A 782 0.16 25.60 -8.99
CA LEU A 782 1.30 26.54 -8.99
C LEU A 782 1.35 27.46 -10.21
N GLU A 783 0.59 27.14 -11.26
CA GLU A 783 0.58 27.89 -12.54
C GLU A 783 0.17 29.36 -12.39
N GLN A 784 -0.57 29.71 -11.33
CA GLN A 784 -0.90 31.10 -11.00
C GLN A 784 0.33 32.01 -10.82
N ASN A 785 1.51 31.43 -10.56
CA ASN A 785 2.77 32.15 -10.53
C ASN A 785 3.37 32.20 -11.95
N GLU A 786 2.85 33.07 -12.80
CA GLU A 786 3.23 33.18 -14.23
C GLU A 786 4.73 33.33 -14.46
N ASN A 787 5.45 34.01 -13.56
CA ASN A 787 6.90 34.18 -13.63
C ASN A 787 7.69 32.86 -13.58
N ALA A 788 7.10 31.77 -13.10
CA ALA A 788 7.72 30.45 -13.10
C ALA A 788 7.35 29.59 -14.32
N VAL A 789 6.43 30.06 -15.18
CA VAL A 789 5.87 29.30 -16.29
C VAL A 789 6.69 29.54 -17.56
N VAL A 790 7.10 28.45 -18.22
CA VAL A 790 7.68 28.48 -19.56
C VAL A 790 6.89 27.54 -20.46
N GLN A 791 6.36 28.09 -21.56
CA GLN A 791 5.58 27.33 -22.53
C GLN A 791 6.45 26.85 -23.68
N LEU A 792 6.37 25.56 -23.98
CA LEU A 792 6.94 24.99 -25.20
C LEU A 792 5.87 25.05 -26.30
N THR A 793 6.14 25.78 -27.38
CA THR A 793 5.16 26.04 -28.45
C THR A 793 5.49 25.33 -29.76
N MET A 794 6.77 25.08 -30.02
CA MET A 794 7.26 24.43 -31.24
C MET A 794 7.03 22.90 -31.19
N GLN A 795 6.11 22.38 -32.01
CA GLN A 795 5.69 20.97 -32.04
C GLN A 795 6.18 20.22 -33.29
N TYR A 796 6.43 18.92 -33.14
CA TYR A 796 7.03 18.05 -34.16
C TYR A 796 6.19 16.80 -34.46
N ARG A 797 4.87 16.85 -34.21
CA ARG A 797 3.94 15.72 -34.35
C ARG A 797 2.88 15.94 -35.43
N MET A 798 2.14 17.05 -35.33
CA MET A 798 0.97 17.34 -36.16
C MET A 798 1.39 18.15 -37.39
N ASN A 799 0.78 17.88 -38.54
CA ASN A 799 0.88 18.81 -39.68
C ASN A 799 0.09 20.09 -39.40
N SER A 800 0.21 21.08 -40.28
CA SER A 800 -0.41 22.40 -40.11
C SER A 800 -1.93 22.34 -39.91
N LYS A 801 -2.64 21.53 -40.70
CA LYS A 801 -4.10 21.39 -40.64
C LYS A 801 -4.58 20.76 -39.33
N ILE A 802 -3.94 19.67 -38.88
CA ILE A 802 -4.27 19.02 -37.60
C ILE A 802 -3.92 19.93 -36.41
N MET A 803 -2.76 20.60 -36.46
CA MET A 803 -2.35 21.55 -35.43
C MET A 803 -3.31 22.73 -35.32
N SER A 804 -3.78 23.25 -36.46
CA SER A 804 -4.73 24.37 -36.51
C SER A 804 -6.01 24.07 -35.72
N LEU A 805 -6.52 22.84 -35.77
CA LEU A 805 -7.68 22.42 -34.97
C LEU A 805 -7.42 22.56 -33.47
N SER A 806 -6.32 21.98 -32.97
CA SER A 806 -5.94 22.08 -31.55
C SER A 806 -5.66 23.53 -31.12
N ASN A 807 -5.07 24.34 -31.99
CA ASN A 807 -4.84 25.76 -31.74
C ASN A 807 -6.13 26.56 -31.61
N MET A 808 -7.13 26.27 -32.45
CA MET A 808 -8.41 26.95 -32.42
C MET A 808 -9.24 26.57 -31.20
N LEU A 809 -9.19 25.28 -30.81
CA LEU A 809 -10.03 24.75 -29.72
C LEU A 809 -9.42 24.92 -28.33
N VAL A 810 -8.09 24.86 -28.19
CA VAL A 810 -7.44 24.68 -26.88
C VAL A 810 -6.27 25.64 -26.65
N TYR A 811 -5.37 25.78 -27.63
CA TYR A 811 -4.07 26.42 -27.40
C TYR A 811 -3.96 27.87 -27.88
N GLU A 812 -5.08 28.50 -28.28
CA GLU A 812 -5.16 29.93 -28.62
C GLU A 812 -4.12 30.37 -29.67
N GLY A 813 -3.86 29.53 -30.68
CA GLY A 813 -2.88 29.83 -31.73
C GLY A 813 -1.40 29.69 -31.33
N LYS A 814 -1.09 29.26 -30.10
CA LYS A 814 0.29 29.21 -29.58
C LYS A 814 1.15 28.10 -30.17
N LEU A 815 0.58 27.02 -30.71
CA LEU A 815 1.37 25.93 -31.30
C LEU A 815 1.92 26.32 -32.67
N GLU A 816 3.19 25.98 -32.90
CA GLU A 816 3.89 26.23 -34.16
C GLU A 816 4.54 24.94 -34.69
N CYS A 817 4.47 24.68 -35.99
CA CYS A 817 5.17 23.55 -36.60
C CYS A 817 6.69 23.75 -36.53
N GLY A 818 7.41 22.77 -36.01
CA GLY A 818 8.86 22.86 -35.80
C GLY A 818 9.70 22.84 -37.08
N SER A 819 9.10 22.51 -38.23
CA SER A 819 9.71 22.58 -39.56
C SER A 819 8.65 22.50 -40.66
N GLU A 820 8.97 22.95 -41.88
CA GLU A 820 8.11 22.78 -43.06
C GLU A 820 7.80 21.31 -43.36
N LYS A 821 8.78 20.41 -43.15
CA LYS A 821 8.60 18.96 -43.31
C LYS A 821 7.46 18.43 -42.45
N VAL A 822 7.37 18.88 -41.20
CA VAL A 822 6.27 18.51 -40.30
C VAL A 822 4.98 19.19 -40.75
N SER A 823 5.03 20.49 -41.06
CA SER A 823 3.88 21.28 -41.50
C SER A 823 3.13 20.69 -42.69
N ASN A 824 3.88 20.14 -43.65
CA ASN A 824 3.38 19.63 -44.92
C ASN A 824 3.26 18.09 -44.95
N ALA A 825 3.51 17.40 -43.84
CA ALA A 825 3.44 15.95 -43.78
C ALA A 825 2.00 15.45 -43.96
N THR A 826 1.80 14.49 -44.86
CA THR A 826 0.53 13.78 -45.08
C THR A 826 0.72 12.28 -44.84
N VAL A 827 -0.40 11.56 -44.69
CA VAL A 827 -0.36 10.10 -44.52
C VAL A 827 0.15 9.45 -45.81
N ASN A 828 1.12 8.54 -45.68
CA ASN A 828 1.64 7.79 -46.82
C ASN A 828 0.78 6.55 -47.08
N LEU A 829 0.01 6.56 -48.16
CA LEU A 829 -0.87 5.46 -48.59
C LEU A 829 -0.36 4.85 -49.92
N PRO A 830 0.65 3.98 -49.90
CA PRO A 830 1.32 3.51 -51.12
C PRO A 830 0.38 2.73 -52.07
N ASN A 831 -0.64 2.07 -51.53
CA ASN A 831 -1.61 1.27 -52.29
C ASN A 831 -2.94 1.99 -52.56
N LEU A 832 -3.01 3.31 -52.37
CA LEU A 832 -4.25 4.07 -52.50
C LEU A 832 -4.91 3.90 -53.88
N LYS A 833 -4.12 3.83 -54.96
CA LYS A 833 -4.64 3.63 -56.31
C LYS A 833 -5.33 2.27 -56.47
N LYS A 834 -4.72 1.21 -55.95
CA LYS A 834 -5.28 -0.15 -55.97
C LYS A 834 -6.57 -0.21 -55.15
N LEU A 835 -6.55 0.36 -53.94
CA LEU A 835 -7.73 0.44 -53.08
C LEU A 835 -8.87 1.21 -53.74
N LYS A 836 -8.58 2.34 -54.40
CA LYS A 836 -9.59 3.12 -55.15
C LYS A 836 -10.21 2.33 -56.31
N LEU A 837 -9.46 1.43 -56.96
CA LEU A 837 -9.96 0.55 -58.02
C LEU A 837 -10.85 -0.57 -57.45
N GLU A 838 -10.46 -1.20 -56.34
CA GLU A 838 -11.27 -2.21 -55.64
C GLU A 838 -12.59 -1.63 -55.10
N LEU A 839 -12.55 -0.37 -54.66
CA LEU A 839 -13.71 0.37 -54.16
C LEU A 839 -14.53 1.05 -55.27
N ALA A 840 -14.20 0.87 -56.55
CA ALA A 840 -14.86 1.56 -57.66
C ALA A 840 -16.38 1.27 -57.76
N GLY A 841 -16.88 0.19 -57.14
CA GLY A 841 -18.31 -0.11 -57.00
C GLY A 841 -19.02 0.62 -55.84
N ALA A 842 -18.29 1.25 -54.92
CA ALA A 842 -18.85 1.99 -53.79
C ALA A 842 -18.94 3.49 -54.12
N SER A 843 -20.08 3.95 -54.65
CA SER A 843 -20.37 5.35 -54.98
C SER A 843 -20.56 6.25 -53.73
N LYS A 844 -19.75 6.09 -52.69
CA LYS A 844 -19.86 6.88 -51.45
C LYS A 844 -18.86 8.04 -51.47
N THR A 845 -19.36 9.26 -51.59
CA THR A 845 -18.57 10.51 -51.64
C THR A 845 -17.69 10.70 -50.41
N TRP A 846 -18.22 10.41 -49.21
CA TRP A 846 -17.47 10.53 -47.95
C TRP A 846 -16.21 9.66 -47.91
N LEU A 847 -16.22 8.49 -48.54
CA LEU A 847 -15.09 7.57 -48.53
C LEU A 847 -13.91 8.11 -49.35
N LYS A 848 -14.19 8.90 -50.39
CA LYS A 848 -13.14 9.56 -51.18
C LYS A 848 -12.43 10.64 -50.38
N GLU A 849 -13.17 11.40 -49.59
CA GLU A 849 -12.64 12.46 -48.72
C GLU A 849 -11.83 11.87 -47.55
N VAL A 850 -12.32 10.80 -46.91
CA VAL A 850 -11.60 10.11 -45.82
C VAL A 850 -10.25 9.53 -46.28
N LEU A 851 -10.20 9.02 -47.51
CA LEU A 851 -9.00 8.40 -48.06
C LEU A 851 -8.04 9.39 -48.73
N ASP A 852 -8.36 10.68 -48.75
CA ASP A 852 -7.53 11.72 -49.37
C ASP A 852 -6.45 12.22 -48.40
N PRO A 853 -5.15 11.97 -48.65
CA PRO A 853 -4.07 12.46 -47.79
C PRO A 853 -4.01 13.99 -47.67
N ASP A 854 -4.55 14.72 -48.65
CA ASP A 854 -4.63 16.18 -48.64
C ASP A 854 -5.78 16.72 -47.77
N THR A 855 -6.57 15.81 -47.18
CA THR A 855 -7.64 16.08 -46.20
C THR A 855 -7.29 15.44 -44.83
N PRO A 856 -6.31 15.98 -44.07
CA PRO A 856 -5.84 15.37 -42.82
C PRO A 856 -6.84 15.42 -41.66
N VAL A 857 -7.87 16.26 -41.76
CA VAL A 857 -8.93 16.42 -40.76
C VAL A 857 -10.25 16.17 -41.46
N CYS A 858 -10.95 15.12 -41.02
CA CYS A 858 -12.25 14.72 -41.55
C CYS A 858 -13.14 14.32 -40.37
N PHE A 859 -14.38 14.81 -40.34
CA PHE A 859 -15.38 14.45 -39.34
C PHE A 859 -16.53 13.71 -40.04
N LEU A 860 -16.77 12.45 -39.64
CA LEU A 860 -17.85 11.64 -40.19
C LEU A 860 -19.10 11.76 -39.33
N ASN A 861 -20.06 12.58 -39.76
CA ASN A 861 -21.35 12.68 -39.10
C ASN A 861 -22.19 11.42 -39.37
N THR A 862 -22.56 10.70 -38.31
CA THR A 862 -23.35 9.45 -38.36
C THR A 862 -24.83 9.65 -38.02
N GLU A 863 -25.32 10.88 -38.02
CA GLU A 863 -26.74 11.21 -37.75
C GLU A 863 -27.69 10.79 -38.88
N LYS A 864 -27.19 10.62 -40.11
CA LYS A 864 -27.93 10.06 -41.25
C LYS A 864 -27.74 8.56 -41.31
#